data_AF-A0A7U3UQJ8-F1
#
_entry.id   AF-A0A7U3UQJ8-F1
#
_cell.length_a   1.000
_cell.length_b   1.000
_cell.length_c   1.000
_cell.angle_alpha   90.00
_cell.angle_beta   90.00
_cell.angle_gamma   90.00
#
_symmetry.space_group_name_H-M   'P 1'
#
loop_
_entity.id
_entity.type
_entity.pdbx_description
1 polymer ?
#
loop_
_entity_poly.entity_id
_entity_poly.type
_entity_poly.pdbx_seq_one_letter_code
_entity_poly.pdbx_strand_id
1 'polypeptide(L)'
;MGWQQHNITFPDRDTARLAITDRLAPALIAAEDDGQLSGWWFMNKQPWPLRYVADRPSPTVGALLDDLVADGTARSCTLGIYEPETEAFGGAGAMRAAHNLFHEDSHHLLNYRDERGHLGRSETAVLLMSSLMRAASLDWFEQGDVWAKVAELRPGTLAPERSAALVPAMHTLMTTEAHSLCRPGGPLDGRAEWVAAFERAGTTLAYLAAHGDLTRGLRAVIAHHVIFHLNRAGLPSDDQHALSDIARKAVMGTSDTPTSGPETGSAADSVSAVNTDTLTDPEADAEQLRTALVDQIRTDGRARVPAVEAALRAVPRHLFVPNASLADAYANAPVNIKYDTNGTSISCASQPLVVALMLDQLEAQSGERILELGAGTGYNAALLGHLVGPTGHVTTIDVDDDLVEGTRAHLAAAGVTNVEALTRDGALGHAEGGPYDRIIATVGAHGIPHAWLDQLADGGRLVTPQRLTGSVSRSIVYQKREGRWLSLGSEMNTFMPLRRGIADDDRRVVPLSADGTVRLQAPAGQAIDADALAGVLDQPRVEEWSGMTVRAMESPEWMELFVSCSMPSGLIRMLFPQTAKGTVLTADPYPSATAAVEKGAVTYLARRLSEQKTPEGDRLWEFGVIGHGPGSDELAVTVADAIRTWDRDYRSREAVFEILPVDGPAVEQRPGVFVLDTPLNRILVTWQ
;
A
#
# COMPACT_ATOMS: atom_id res chain seq x y z
N MET A 1 11.69 -0.18 41.21
CA MET A 1 11.98 -1.61 41.21
C MET A 1 12.03 -2.12 39.77
N GLY A 2 12.88 -3.09 39.48
CA GLY A 2 13.02 -3.65 38.13
C GLY A 2 12.38 -5.03 38.02
N TRP A 3 11.90 -5.37 36.83
CA TRP A 3 11.49 -6.72 36.48
C TRP A 3 12.67 -7.68 36.57
N GLN A 4 12.44 -8.84 37.18
CA GLN A 4 13.37 -9.96 37.22
C GLN A 4 12.94 -11.01 36.21
N GLN A 5 13.86 -11.75 35.59
CA GLN A 5 13.53 -12.84 34.66
C GLN A 5 14.23 -14.14 35.07
N HIS A 6 13.45 -15.21 35.09
CA HIS A 6 13.94 -16.59 35.22
C HIS A 6 13.55 -17.38 33.97
N ASN A 7 14.53 -18.04 33.36
CA ASN A 7 14.31 -18.91 32.20
C ASN A 7 14.30 -20.36 32.67
N ILE A 8 13.13 -21.00 32.60
CA ILE A 8 12.90 -22.39 33.03
C ILE A 8 12.95 -23.30 31.80
N THR A 9 13.88 -24.25 31.78
CA THR A 9 14.00 -25.24 30.70
C THR A 9 13.35 -26.53 31.15
N PHE A 10 12.25 -26.92 30.51
CA PHE A 10 11.56 -28.18 30.79
C PHE A 10 12.08 -29.31 29.89
N PRO A 11 11.95 -30.58 30.31
CA PRO A 11 12.42 -31.71 29.50
C PRO A 11 11.61 -31.96 28.24
N ASP A 12 10.31 -31.66 28.28
CA ASP A 12 9.36 -31.77 27.19
C ASP A 12 8.14 -30.86 27.46
N ARG A 13 7.24 -30.75 26.47
CA ARG A 13 6.07 -29.86 26.55
C ARG A 13 4.99 -30.33 27.51
N ASP A 14 4.80 -31.64 27.69
CA ASP A 14 3.75 -32.17 28.56
C ASP A 14 4.12 -31.96 30.03
N THR A 15 5.38 -32.22 30.37
CA THR A 15 5.96 -31.90 31.68
C THR A 15 5.88 -30.39 31.96
N ALA A 16 6.22 -29.55 30.97
CA ALA A 16 6.07 -28.09 31.10
C ALA A 16 4.63 -27.70 31.41
N ARG A 17 3.66 -28.21 30.65
CA ARG A 17 2.23 -27.88 30.83
C ARG A 17 1.72 -28.24 32.22
N LEU A 18 2.05 -29.44 32.70
CA LEU A 18 1.65 -29.91 34.03
C LEU A 18 2.33 -29.08 35.12
N ALA A 19 3.64 -28.87 35.05
CA ALA A 19 4.38 -28.07 36.02
C ALA A 19 3.88 -26.62 36.10
N ILE A 20 3.57 -26.02 34.95
CA ILE A 20 3.03 -24.67 34.86
C ILE A 20 1.68 -24.57 35.57
N THR A 21 0.78 -25.54 35.33
CA THR A 21 -0.59 -25.52 35.84
C THR A 21 -0.66 -25.90 37.32
N ASP A 22 0.08 -26.94 37.72
CA ASP A 22 -0.11 -27.58 39.03
C ASP A 22 0.83 -27.03 40.10
N ARG A 23 1.92 -26.34 39.70
CA ARG A 23 2.95 -25.85 40.64
C ARG A 23 3.29 -24.38 40.48
N LEU A 24 3.60 -23.92 39.26
CA LEU A 24 3.97 -22.51 39.02
C LEU A 24 2.79 -21.56 39.22
N ALA A 25 1.64 -21.81 38.60
CA ALA A 25 0.49 -20.92 38.71
C ALA A 25 0.04 -20.73 40.18
N PRO A 26 -0.16 -21.80 40.98
CA PRO A 26 -0.57 -21.63 42.38
C PRO A 26 0.47 -20.90 43.23
N ALA A 27 1.77 -21.14 43.01
CA ALA A 27 2.82 -20.49 43.78
C ALA A 27 2.99 -19.01 43.43
N LEU A 28 2.82 -18.63 42.16
CA LEU A 28 2.88 -17.23 41.72
C LEU A 28 1.71 -16.43 42.30
N ILE A 29 0.51 -17.00 42.27
CA ILE A 29 -0.68 -16.41 42.88
C ILE A 29 -0.49 -16.28 44.40
N ALA A 30 -0.03 -17.34 45.07
CA ALA A 30 0.21 -17.28 46.52
C ALA A 30 1.30 -16.25 46.90
N ALA A 31 2.38 -16.16 46.11
CA ALA A 31 3.43 -15.17 46.35
C ALA A 31 2.94 -13.73 46.15
N GLU A 32 2.00 -13.51 45.23
CA GLU A 32 1.34 -12.23 45.04
C GLU A 32 0.35 -11.91 46.16
N ASP A 33 -0.50 -12.85 46.55
CA ASP A 33 -1.46 -12.70 47.65
C ASP A 33 -0.75 -12.39 48.99
N ASP A 34 0.44 -12.96 49.19
CA ASP A 34 1.32 -12.70 50.33
C ASP A 34 2.10 -11.37 50.21
N GLY A 35 1.91 -10.61 49.13
CA GLY A 35 2.58 -9.33 48.87
C GLY A 35 4.07 -9.45 48.55
N GLN A 36 4.55 -10.63 48.17
CA GLN A 36 5.94 -10.83 47.75
C GLN A 36 6.17 -10.37 46.31
N LEU A 37 5.13 -10.44 45.46
CA LEU A 37 5.14 -9.99 44.09
C LEU A 37 4.15 -8.84 43.91
N SER A 38 4.49 -7.85 43.10
CA SER A 38 3.58 -6.77 42.71
C SER A 38 3.11 -6.88 41.25
N GLY A 39 3.46 -7.97 40.59
CA GLY A 39 3.13 -8.25 39.19
C GLY A 39 4.05 -9.32 38.62
N TRP A 40 3.49 -10.20 37.79
CA TRP A 40 4.23 -11.29 37.15
C TRP A 40 3.57 -11.70 35.84
N TRP A 41 4.37 -12.18 34.90
CA TRP A 41 3.89 -12.68 33.62
C TRP A 41 4.90 -13.62 32.96
N PHE A 42 4.47 -14.37 31.94
CA PHE A 42 5.32 -15.34 31.25
C PHE A 42 5.22 -15.25 29.72
N MET A 43 6.11 -15.95 29.02
CA MET A 43 5.98 -16.26 27.60
C MET A 43 5.96 -17.77 27.37
N ASN A 44 5.05 -18.26 26.54
CA ASN A 44 4.96 -19.69 26.24
C ASN A 44 5.92 -20.08 25.10
N LYS A 45 7.22 -20.05 25.40
CA LYS A 45 8.31 -20.50 24.53
C LYS A 45 9.36 -21.27 25.34
N GLN A 46 10.29 -21.96 24.68
CA GLN A 46 11.41 -22.64 25.36
C GLN A 46 12.71 -21.87 25.13
N PRO A 47 13.51 -21.58 26.17
CA PRO A 47 13.18 -21.76 27.60
C PRO A 47 12.01 -20.86 28.02
N TRP A 48 11.24 -21.29 29.02
CA TRP A 48 10.01 -20.63 29.50
C TRP A 48 10.36 -19.42 30.38
N PRO A 49 10.23 -18.18 29.87
CA PRO A 49 10.64 -17.00 30.62
C PRO A 49 9.51 -16.60 31.56
N LEU A 50 9.77 -16.68 32.85
CA LEU A 50 8.97 -16.10 33.92
C LEU A 50 9.54 -14.74 34.29
N ARG A 51 8.68 -13.72 34.38
CA ARG A 51 9.06 -12.38 34.80
C ARG A 51 8.20 -11.96 35.97
N TYR A 52 8.82 -11.33 36.96
CA TYR A 52 8.09 -10.79 38.10
C TYR A 52 8.75 -9.53 38.65
N VAL A 53 7.95 -8.71 39.33
CA VAL A 53 8.39 -7.54 40.09
C VAL A 53 8.26 -7.86 41.57
N ALA A 54 9.36 -7.66 42.30
CA ALA A 54 9.42 -7.85 43.74
C ALA A 54 10.45 -6.89 44.35
N ASP A 55 10.17 -6.36 45.54
CA ASP A 55 11.07 -5.47 46.27
C ASP A 55 12.31 -6.20 46.81
N ARG A 56 12.14 -7.49 47.10
CA ARG A 56 13.18 -8.44 47.51
C ARG A 56 12.93 -9.77 46.79
N PRO A 57 13.96 -10.61 46.56
CA PRO A 57 13.75 -11.94 45.98
C PRO A 57 12.66 -12.71 46.74
N SER A 58 11.66 -13.22 46.02
CA SER A 58 10.55 -13.97 46.64
C SER A 58 11.06 -15.34 47.10
N PRO A 59 11.01 -15.65 48.42
CA PRO A 59 11.38 -16.99 48.91
C PRO A 59 10.45 -18.07 48.35
N THR A 60 9.16 -17.76 48.15
CA THR A 60 8.19 -18.71 47.57
C THR A 60 8.57 -19.09 46.13
N VAL A 61 8.87 -18.09 45.29
CA VAL A 61 9.28 -18.34 43.90
C VAL A 61 10.65 -19.02 43.84
N GLY A 62 11.61 -18.58 44.65
CA GLY A 62 12.95 -19.18 44.71
C GLY A 62 12.91 -20.66 45.07
N ALA A 63 12.22 -21.01 46.17
CA ALA A 63 12.07 -22.39 46.62
C ALA A 63 11.38 -23.26 45.56
N LEU A 64 10.34 -22.75 44.90
CA LEU A 64 9.68 -23.51 43.83
C LEU A 64 10.62 -23.79 42.66
N LEU A 65 11.39 -22.79 42.21
CA LEU A 65 12.32 -22.96 41.09
C LEU A 65 13.42 -23.96 41.42
N ASP A 66 13.93 -23.95 42.65
CA ASP A 66 14.89 -24.92 43.15
C ASP A 66 14.28 -26.34 43.21
N ASP A 67 13.06 -26.47 43.73
CA ASP A 67 12.34 -27.75 43.82
C ASP A 67 12.09 -28.37 42.44
N LEU A 68 11.66 -27.55 41.46
CA LEU A 68 11.43 -28.00 40.08
C LEU A 68 12.70 -28.58 39.45
N VAL A 69 13.88 -28.03 39.77
CA VAL A 69 15.16 -28.57 39.27
C VAL A 69 15.58 -29.80 40.07
N ALA A 70 15.42 -29.77 41.39
CA ALA A 70 15.84 -30.84 42.28
C ALA A 70 15.09 -32.17 42.02
N ASP A 71 13.79 -32.09 41.73
CA ASP A 71 12.97 -33.27 41.42
C ASP A 71 12.95 -33.66 39.94
N GLY A 72 13.69 -32.93 39.10
CA GLY A 72 13.85 -33.21 37.67
C GLY A 72 12.68 -32.76 36.79
N THR A 73 11.67 -32.08 37.35
CA THR A 73 10.55 -31.50 36.58
C THR A 73 11.06 -30.45 35.57
N ALA A 74 12.06 -29.66 35.95
CA ALA A 74 12.80 -28.75 35.07
C ALA A 74 14.26 -29.21 34.94
N ARG A 75 14.82 -29.11 33.74
CA ARG A 75 16.25 -29.39 33.50
C ARG A 75 17.16 -28.32 34.10
N SER A 76 16.70 -27.07 34.09
CA SER A 76 17.46 -25.94 34.62
C SER A 76 16.56 -24.74 34.83
N CYS A 77 16.89 -23.91 35.82
CA CYS A 77 16.38 -22.56 35.95
C CYS A 77 17.57 -21.59 35.94
N THR A 78 17.54 -20.56 35.10
CA THR A 78 18.63 -19.58 35.00
C THR A 78 18.10 -18.16 35.12
N LEU A 79 18.81 -17.33 35.87
CA LEU A 79 18.51 -15.91 35.96
C LEU A 79 18.91 -15.21 34.65
N GLY A 80 18.01 -14.38 34.12
CA GLY A 80 18.22 -13.58 32.92
C GLY A 80 18.02 -12.09 33.18
N ILE A 81 18.59 -11.26 32.31
CA ILE A 81 18.29 -9.83 32.26
C ILE A 81 17.00 -9.66 31.45
N TYR A 82 16.02 -8.95 32.01
CA TYR A 82 14.84 -8.57 31.27
C TYR A 82 15.04 -7.22 30.60
N GLU A 83 14.98 -7.22 29.28
CA GLU A 83 14.98 -6.02 28.45
C GLU A 83 13.58 -5.84 27.84
N PRO A 84 12.76 -4.89 28.34
CA PRO A 84 11.45 -4.64 27.76
C PRO A 84 11.60 -4.09 26.34
N GLU A 85 10.80 -4.62 25.42
CA GLU A 85 10.71 -4.17 24.01
C GLU A 85 9.99 -2.82 23.90
N THR A 86 10.49 -1.82 24.64
CA THR A 86 9.84 -0.53 24.87
C THR A 86 9.55 0.19 23.57
N GLU A 87 10.49 0.19 22.63
CA GLU A 87 10.27 0.78 21.30
C GLU A 87 9.19 0.05 20.52
N ALA A 88 9.21 -1.30 20.53
CA ALA A 88 8.19 -2.08 19.83
C ALA A 88 6.79 -1.87 20.43
N PHE A 89 6.68 -1.69 21.74
CA PHE A 89 5.41 -1.37 22.38
C PHE A 89 5.01 0.10 22.25
N GLY A 90 5.79 0.97 21.61
CA GLY A 90 5.43 2.36 21.36
C GLY A 90 5.77 3.30 22.51
N GLY A 91 6.84 3.01 23.26
CA GLY A 91 7.36 3.87 24.31
C GLY A 91 7.05 3.37 25.73
N ALA A 92 7.62 4.05 26.73
CA ALA A 92 7.57 3.62 28.12
C ALA A 92 6.14 3.56 28.69
N GLY A 93 5.25 4.48 28.26
CA GLY A 93 3.84 4.48 28.66
C GLY A 93 3.09 3.24 28.18
N ALA A 94 3.24 2.93 26.90
CA ALA A 94 2.58 1.78 26.29
C ALA A 94 3.19 0.44 26.73
N MET A 95 4.50 0.39 27.00
CA MET A 95 5.12 -0.78 27.62
C MET A 95 4.56 -1.07 29.03
N ARG A 96 4.27 -0.03 29.83
CA ARG A 96 3.59 -0.23 31.13
C ARG A 96 2.17 -0.77 30.94
N ALA A 97 1.42 -0.27 29.95
CA ALA A 97 0.11 -0.81 29.61
C ALA A 97 0.18 -2.30 29.21
N ALA A 98 1.19 -2.66 28.40
CA ALA A 98 1.46 -4.05 28.03
C ALA A 98 1.81 -4.91 29.25
N HIS A 99 2.66 -4.44 30.17
CA HIS A 99 3.00 -5.15 31.40
C HIS A 99 1.79 -5.39 32.29
N ASN A 100 0.94 -4.38 32.48
CA ASN A 100 -0.31 -4.52 33.25
C ASN A 100 -1.23 -5.56 32.60
N LEU A 101 -1.42 -5.48 31.29
CA LEU A 101 -2.20 -6.46 30.54
C LEU A 101 -1.61 -7.86 30.67
N PHE A 102 -0.30 -8.03 30.47
CA PHE A 102 0.35 -9.34 30.55
C PHE A 102 0.27 -9.95 31.95
N HIS A 103 0.27 -9.13 32.98
CA HIS A 103 0.09 -9.61 34.33
C HIS A 103 -1.34 -10.14 34.54
N GLU A 104 -2.36 -9.33 34.27
CA GLU A 104 -3.77 -9.74 34.43
C GLU A 104 -4.12 -10.94 33.52
N ASP A 105 -3.71 -10.91 32.26
CA ASP A 105 -3.87 -12.00 31.28
C ASP A 105 -3.19 -13.30 31.75
N SER A 106 -2.10 -13.22 32.52
CA SER A 106 -1.41 -14.40 33.04
C SER A 106 -2.22 -15.16 34.10
N HIS A 107 -3.05 -14.49 34.91
CA HIS A 107 -3.96 -15.17 35.86
C HIS A 107 -4.98 -16.05 35.16
N HIS A 108 -5.43 -15.61 33.97
CA HIS A 108 -6.45 -16.31 33.21
C HIS A 108 -5.85 -17.40 32.31
N LEU A 109 -4.76 -17.13 31.60
CA LEU A 109 -4.14 -18.06 30.65
C LEU A 109 -3.66 -19.38 31.29
N LEU A 110 -3.12 -19.32 32.51
CA LEU A 110 -2.62 -20.51 33.20
C LEU A 110 -3.73 -21.46 33.61
N ASN A 111 -4.92 -20.91 33.89
CA ASN A 111 -6.09 -21.66 34.33
C ASN A 111 -7.09 -21.89 33.18
N TYR A 112 -6.76 -21.48 31.95
CA TYR A 112 -7.67 -21.64 30.81
C TYR A 112 -7.56 -23.03 30.16
N ARG A 113 -8.63 -23.81 30.32
CA ARG A 113 -8.76 -25.17 29.78
C ARG A 113 -9.77 -25.18 28.64
N ASP A 114 -9.49 -26.00 27.64
CA ASP A 114 -10.38 -26.25 26.53
C ASP A 114 -11.44 -27.26 26.96
N GLU A 115 -12.56 -26.74 27.46
CA GLU A 115 -13.66 -27.53 28.03
C GLU A 115 -14.89 -27.45 27.12
N ARG A 116 -15.61 -28.57 26.99
CA ARG A 116 -16.86 -28.59 26.20
C ARG A 116 -17.85 -27.55 26.74
N GLY A 117 -18.24 -26.62 25.88
CA GLY A 117 -19.15 -25.52 26.20
C GLY A 117 -18.47 -24.16 26.41
N HIS A 118 -17.14 -24.12 26.48
CA HIS A 118 -16.34 -22.90 26.52
C HIS A 118 -15.73 -22.58 25.15
N LEU A 119 -15.28 -21.34 24.95
CA LEU A 119 -14.52 -20.97 23.76
C LEU A 119 -13.13 -21.62 23.76
N GLY A 120 -12.64 -22.07 22.61
CA GLY A 120 -11.26 -22.51 22.49
C GLY A 120 -10.25 -21.38 22.68
N ARG A 121 -8.96 -21.72 22.79
CA ARG A 121 -7.87 -20.74 22.99
C ARG A 121 -7.77 -19.75 21.82
N SER A 122 -7.90 -20.25 20.60
CA SER A 122 -7.85 -19.45 19.37
C SER A 122 -9.00 -18.45 19.30
N GLU A 123 -10.21 -18.91 19.60
CA GLU A 123 -11.41 -18.08 19.56
C GLU A 123 -11.37 -17.01 20.66
N THR A 124 -10.91 -17.40 21.85
CA THR A 124 -10.77 -16.47 22.98
C THR A 124 -9.75 -15.38 22.68
N ALA A 125 -8.60 -15.74 22.07
CA ALA A 125 -7.57 -14.77 21.72
C ALA A 125 -8.06 -13.72 20.70
N VAL A 126 -8.80 -14.15 19.67
CA VAL A 126 -9.39 -13.22 18.69
C VAL A 126 -10.45 -12.33 19.35
N LEU A 127 -11.32 -12.87 20.20
CA LEU A 127 -12.36 -12.10 20.89
C LEU A 127 -11.77 -11.02 21.80
N LEU A 128 -10.77 -11.38 22.62
CA LEU A 128 -10.10 -10.46 23.54
C LEU A 128 -9.36 -9.36 22.77
N MET A 129 -8.63 -9.72 21.71
CA MET A 129 -7.96 -8.71 20.88
C MET A 129 -8.93 -7.80 20.14
N SER A 130 -10.08 -8.33 19.68
CA SER A 130 -11.14 -7.52 19.08
C SER A 130 -11.75 -6.54 20.09
N SER A 131 -11.88 -6.95 21.35
CA SER A 131 -12.35 -6.08 22.44
C SER A 131 -11.34 -4.98 22.75
N LEU A 132 -10.04 -5.30 22.79
CA LEU A 132 -8.96 -4.31 22.92
C LEU A 132 -8.97 -3.30 21.78
N MET A 133 -9.08 -3.76 20.52
CA MET A 133 -9.10 -2.86 19.35
C MET A 133 -10.30 -1.91 19.37
N ARG A 134 -11.49 -2.41 19.75
CA ARG A 134 -12.68 -1.55 19.92
C ARG A 134 -12.50 -0.54 21.05
N ALA A 135 -11.95 -0.94 22.18
CA ALA A 135 -11.65 -0.03 23.28
C ALA A 135 -10.57 1.00 22.91
N ALA A 136 -9.67 0.65 21.97
CA ALA A 136 -8.73 1.57 21.36
C ALA A 136 -9.36 2.48 20.28
N SER A 137 -10.69 2.44 20.13
CA SER A 137 -11.47 3.22 19.16
C SER A 137 -11.13 2.95 17.69
N LEU A 138 -10.63 1.74 17.36
CA LEU A 138 -10.40 1.36 15.98
C LEU A 138 -11.70 0.98 15.27
N ASP A 139 -11.93 1.57 14.10
CA ASP A 139 -13.04 1.17 13.24
C ASP A 139 -12.84 -0.24 12.63
N TRP A 140 -13.83 -0.72 11.88
CA TRP A 140 -13.80 -2.07 11.31
C TRP A 140 -12.62 -2.32 10.37
N PHE A 141 -12.28 -1.37 9.48
CA PHE A 141 -11.17 -1.53 8.54
C PHE A 141 -9.82 -1.32 9.22
N GLU A 142 -9.75 -0.48 10.24
CA GLU A 142 -8.58 -0.33 11.10
C GLU A 142 -8.27 -1.60 11.90
N GLN A 143 -9.29 -2.31 12.37
CA GLN A 143 -9.12 -3.66 12.94
C GLN A 143 -8.56 -4.63 11.90
N GLY A 144 -9.05 -4.58 10.66
CA GLY A 144 -8.51 -5.38 9.55
C GLY A 144 -7.05 -5.08 9.23
N ASP A 145 -6.63 -3.81 9.28
CA ASP A 145 -5.23 -3.42 9.11
C ASP A 145 -4.34 -3.95 10.23
N VAL A 146 -4.80 -3.98 11.48
CA VAL A 146 -4.07 -4.64 12.57
C VAL A 146 -3.87 -6.13 12.25
N TRP A 147 -4.92 -6.84 11.85
CA TRP A 147 -4.83 -8.26 11.46
C TRP A 147 -3.94 -8.48 10.24
N ALA A 148 -3.92 -7.54 9.27
CA ALA A 148 -3.00 -7.58 8.14
C ALA A 148 -1.54 -7.50 8.60
N LYS A 149 -1.19 -6.57 9.50
CA LYS A 149 0.16 -6.47 10.07
C LYS A 149 0.55 -7.72 10.85
N VAL A 150 -0.39 -8.34 11.55
CA VAL A 150 -0.13 -9.60 12.26
C VAL A 150 0.15 -10.73 11.26
N ALA A 151 -0.60 -10.81 10.16
CA ALA A 151 -0.38 -11.80 9.10
C ALA A 151 0.97 -11.61 8.40
N GLU A 152 1.40 -10.36 8.15
CA GLU A 152 2.73 -10.04 7.62
C GLU A 152 3.86 -10.49 8.57
N LEU A 153 3.68 -10.29 9.88
CA LEU A 153 4.64 -10.69 10.91
C LEU A 153 4.58 -12.20 11.25
N ARG A 154 3.60 -12.93 10.71
CA ARG A 154 3.40 -14.38 10.87
C ARG A 154 3.12 -15.01 9.50
N PRO A 155 4.10 -15.02 8.59
CA PRO A 155 3.92 -15.62 7.28
C PRO A 155 3.72 -17.13 7.40
N GLY A 156 2.92 -17.68 6.50
CA GLY A 156 2.58 -19.09 6.46
C GLY A 156 1.71 -19.38 5.25
N THR A 157 1.22 -20.62 5.17
CA THR A 157 0.37 -21.07 4.06
C THR A 157 -0.86 -21.78 4.60
N LEU A 158 -2.05 -21.24 4.34
CA LEU A 158 -3.32 -21.90 4.60
C LEU A 158 -4.03 -22.18 3.28
N ALA A 159 -4.57 -23.39 3.11
CA ALA A 159 -5.35 -23.76 1.93
C ALA A 159 -6.55 -22.79 1.76
N PRO A 160 -6.72 -22.15 0.59
CA PRO A 160 -7.75 -21.12 0.36
C PRO A 160 -9.18 -21.57 0.73
N GLU A 161 -9.54 -22.82 0.42
CA GLU A 161 -10.86 -23.40 0.71
C GLU A 161 -11.16 -23.49 2.21
N ARG A 162 -10.17 -23.86 3.03
CA ARG A 162 -10.31 -23.92 4.50
C ARG A 162 -10.43 -22.53 5.11
N SER A 163 -9.74 -21.55 4.53
CA SER A 163 -9.80 -20.15 4.95
C SER A 163 -11.20 -19.57 4.68
N ALA A 164 -11.75 -19.75 3.48
CA ALA A 164 -13.06 -19.24 3.08
C ALA A 164 -14.21 -19.76 3.97
N ALA A 165 -14.18 -21.04 4.35
CA ALA A 165 -15.21 -21.65 5.20
C ALA A 165 -15.27 -21.05 6.62
N LEU A 166 -14.16 -20.50 7.13
CA LEU A 166 -14.05 -19.98 8.49
C LEU A 166 -14.28 -18.46 8.59
N VAL A 167 -14.32 -17.75 7.46
CA VAL A 167 -14.55 -16.29 7.42
C VAL A 167 -15.84 -15.85 8.15
N PRO A 168 -17.01 -16.51 7.97
CA PRO A 168 -18.23 -16.10 8.67
C PRO A 168 -18.15 -16.27 10.21
N ALA A 169 -17.50 -17.35 10.66
CA ALA A 169 -17.28 -17.59 12.09
C ALA A 169 -16.32 -16.56 12.68
N MET A 170 -15.25 -16.23 11.94
CA MET A 170 -14.31 -15.19 12.31
C MET A 170 -14.97 -13.81 12.41
N HIS A 171 -15.78 -13.43 11.41
CA HIS A 171 -16.54 -12.17 11.46
C HIS A 171 -17.45 -12.11 12.69
N THR A 172 -18.17 -13.20 12.99
CA THR A 172 -19.03 -13.29 14.19
C THR A 172 -18.22 -13.05 15.45
N LEU A 173 -17.09 -13.74 15.60
CA LEU A 173 -16.22 -13.63 16.76
C LEU A 173 -15.66 -12.21 16.94
N MET A 174 -15.21 -11.59 15.84
CA MET A 174 -14.65 -10.23 15.84
C MET A 174 -15.68 -9.15 16.15
N THR A 175 -16.97 -9.38 15.87
CA THR A 175 -18.05 -8.41 16.10
C THR A 175 -18.84 -8.67 17.38
N THR A 176 -18.62 -9.80 18.05
CA THR A 176 -19.33 -10.16 19.28
C THR A 176 -18.90 -9.27 20.46
N GLU A 177 -19.89 -8.83 21.24
CA GLU A 177 -19.70 -8.14 22.51
C GLU A 177 -19.27 -9.16 23.57
N ALA A 178 -18.05 -9.02 24.10
CA ALA A 178 -17.40 -10.07 24.88
C ALA A 178 -18.00 -10.25 26.28
N HIS A 179 -18.50 -9.18 26.93
CA HIS A 179 -19.14 -9.28 28.24
C HIS A 179 -20.42 -10.11 28.20
N SER A 180 -21.13 -10.11 27.06
CA SER A 180 -22.33 -10.95 26.85
C SER A 180 -22.05 -12.44 26.97
N LEU A 181 -20.79 -12.87 26.75
CA LEU A 181 -20.34 -14.25 26.87
C LEU A 181 -19.89 -14.62 28.29
N CYS A 182 -19.70 -13.63 29.18
CA CYS A 182 -19.24 -13.82 30.56
C CYS A 182 -20.35 -14.11 31.57
N ARG A 183 -21.61 -14.17 31.12
CA ARG A 183 -22.76 -14.52 31.97
C ARG A 183 -22.63 -15.95 32.56
N PRO A 184 -23.27 -16.24 33.70
CA PRO A 184 -23.29 -17.59 34.27
C PRO A 184 -23.73 -18.66 33.25
N GLY A 185 -22.94 -19.72 33.11
CA GLY A 185 -23.13 -20.79 32.12
C GLY A 185 -22.83 -20.39 30.66
N GLY A 186 -22.26 -19.21 30.42
CA GLY A 186 -21.82 -18.73 29.11
C GLY A 186 -20.41 -19.21 28.73
N PRO A 187 -19.99 -19.00 27.46
CA PRO A 187 -18.71 -19.51 26.96
C PRO A 187 -17.46 -18.94 27.64
N LEU A 188 -17.59 -17.80 28.35
CA LEU A 188 -16.55 -17.16 29.15
C LEU A 188 -17.01 -16.90 30.59
N ASP A 189 -17.83 -17.79 31.15
CA ASP A 189 -18.35 -17.67 32.52
C ASP A 189 -17.24 -17.33 33.54
N GLY A 190 -17.49 -16.32 34.37
CA GLY A 190 -16.57 -15.85 35.40
C GLY A 190 -15.34 -15.08 34.90
N ARG A 191 -15.27 -14.71 33.61
CA ARG A 191 -14.06 -14.08 32.99
C ARG A 191 -14.26 -12.62 32.57
N ALA A 192 -15.22 -11.92 33.16
CA ALA A 192 -15.46 -10.50 32.85
C ALA A 192 -14.22 -9.62 33.10
N GLU A 193 -13.46 -9.89 34.17
CA GLU A 193 -12.21 -9.16 34.45
C GLU A 193 -11.13 -9.39 33.38
N TRP A 194 -11.13 -10.56 32.73
CA TRP A 194 -10.20 -10.83 31.63
C TRP A 194 -10.50 -9.94 30.43
N VAL A 195 -11.79 -9.82 30.06
CA VAL A 195 -12.23 -8.91 28.99
C VAL A 195 -11.91 -7.47 29.36
N ALA A 196 -12.21 -7.06 30.60
CA ALA A 196 -11.97 -5.71 31.09
C ALA A 196 -10.47 -5.34 31.07
N ALA A 197 -9.56 -6.29 31.30
CA ALA A 197 -8.12 -6.08 31.18
C ALA A 197 -7.72 -5.61 29.76
N PHE A 198 -8.24 -6.29 28.74
CA PHE A 198 -7.99 -5.97 27.33
C PHE A 198 -8.61 -4.62 26.94
N GLU A 199 -9.81 -4.32 27.43
CA GLU A 199 -10.47 -3.03 27.21
C GLU A 199 -9.71 -1.87 27.89
N ARG A 200 -9.22 -2.07 29.12
CA ARG A 200 -8.36 -1.10 29.83
C ARG A 200 -7.07 -0.83 29.07
N ALA A 201 -6.43 -1.87 28.55
CA ALA A 201 -5.23 -1.74 27.73
C ALA A 201 -5.54 -0.96 26.44
N GLY A 202 -6.61 -1.30 25.72
CA GLY A 202 -7.04 -0.59 24.52
C GLY A 202 -7.32 0.89 24.77
N THR A 203 -8.07 1.19 25.83
CA THR A 203 -8.37 2.56 26.26
C THR A 203 -7.09 3.35 26.59
N THR A 204 -6.14 2.71 27.27
CA THR A 204 -4.85 3.33 27.62
C THR A 204 -4.02 3.63 26.37
N LEU A 205 -3.97 2.70 25.42
CA LEU A 205 -3.24 2.89 24.16
C LEU A 205 -3.87 4.00 23.32
N ALA A 206 -5.21 4.08 23.25
CA ALA A 206 -5.90 5.20 22.60
C ALA A 206 -5.62 6.53 23.28
N TYR A 207 -5.59 6.58 24.62
CA TYR A 207 -5.21 7.77 25.36
C TYR A 207 -3.79 8.23 25.00
N LEU A 208 -2.81 7.32 25.04
CA LEU A 208 -1.42 7.63 24.69
C LEU A 208 -1.28 8.10 23.24
N ALA A 209 -2.01 7.47 22.31
CA ALA A 209 -2.03 7.87 20.90
C ALA A 209 -2.57 9.29 20.73
N ALA A 210 -3.68 9.62 21.39
CA ALA A 210 -4.33 10.92 21.31
C ALA A 210 -3.47 12.07 21.89
N HIS A 211 -2.57 11.76 22.81
CA HIS A 211 -1.68 12.75 23.45
C HIS A 211 -0.28 12.79 22.81
N GLY A 212 -0.02 11.99 21.76
CA GLY A 212 1.28 11.95 21.08
C GLY A 212 2.37 11.24 21.89
N ASP A 213 2.01 10.43 22.88
CA ASP A 213 2.95 9.72 23.76
C ASP A 213 3.41 8.37 23.20
N LEU A 214 2.86 7.95 22.05
CA LEU A 214 3.31 6.74 21.35
C LEU A 214 4.46 7.04 20.39
N THR A 215 5.53 6.24 20.48
CA THR A 215 6.66 6.30 19.52
C THR A 215 6.40 5.51 18.23
N ARG A 216 5.29 4.76 18.17
CA ARG A 216 4.84 3.99 17.00
C ARG A 216 3.34 4.20 16.80
N GLY A 217 2.87 4.05 15.55
CA GLY A 217 1.44 4.13 15.25
C GLY A 217 0.62 3.13 16.07
N LEU A 218 -0.54 3.55 16.57
CA LEU A 218 -1.43 2.78 17.46
C LEU A 218 -1.70 1.36 16.95
N ARG A 219 -1.96 1.19 15.65
CA ARG A 219 -2.22 -0.13 15.04
C ARG A 219 -1.00 -1.03 14.97
N ALA A 220 0.20 -0.47 14.78
CA ALA A 220 1.44 -1.24 14.84
C ALA A 220 1.74 -1.70 16.26
N VAL A 221 1.45 -0.85 17.26
CA VAL A 221 1.54 -1.21 18.69
C VAL A 221 0.54 -2.33 19.03
N ILE A 222 -0.71 -2.22 18.59
CA ILE A 222 -1.73 -3.23 18.86
C ILE A 222 -1.42 -4.55 18.12
N ALA A 223 -0.90 -4.51 16.88
CA ALA A 223 -0.44 -5.72 16.18
C ALA A 223 0.64 -6.47 16.99
N HIS A 224 1.53 -5.73 17.65
CA HIS A 224 2.53 -6.32 18.56
C HIS A 224 1.88 -6.95 19.80
N HIS A 225 0.83 -6.34 20.36
CA HIS A 225 0.03 -6.93 21.43
C HIS A 225 -0.65 -8.22 21.00
N VAL A 226 -1.22 -8.28 19.78
CA VAL A 226 -1.81 -9.51 19.22
C VAL A 226 -0.75 -10.62 19.22
N ILE A 227 0.41 -10.36 18.63
CA ILE A 227 1.49 -11.35 18.53
C ILE A 227 1.92 -11.86 19.90
N PHE A 228 2.12 -10.95 20.86
CA PHE A 228 2.51 -11.34 22.22
C PHE A 228 1.42 -12.17 22.90
N HIS A 229 0.17 -11.78 22.76
CA HIS A 229 -0.95 -12.54 23.33
C HIS A 229 -1.08 -13.93 22.70
N LEU A 230 -0.99 -14.07 21.37
CA LEU A 230 -1.04 -15.37 20.70
C LEU A 230 0.13 -16.28 21.12
N ASN A 231 1.34 -15.72 21.24
CA ASN A 231 2.50 -16.43 21.76
C ASN A 231 2.29 -16.87 23.22
N ARG A 232 1.71 -16.03 24.07
CA ARG A 232 1.43 -16.36 25.49
C ARG A 232 0.33 -17.40 25.63
N ALA A 233 -0.69 -17.35 24.79
CA ALA A 233 -1.74 -18.37 24.70
C ALA A 233 -1.20 -19.73 24.25
N GLY A 234 0.02 -19.78 23.70
CA GLY A 234 0.68 -21.00 23.26
C GLY A 234 0.23 -21.47 21.88
N LEU A 235 -0.29 -20.56 21.06
CA LEU A 235 -0.76 -20.89 19.72
C LEU A 235 0.44 -21.15 18.79
N PRO A 236 0.48 -22.28 18.07
CA PRO A 236 1.48 -22.55 17.05
C PRO A 236 1.56 -21.45 15.99
N SER A 237 2.73 -21.24 15.40
CA SER A 237 2.92 -20.19 14.37
C SER A 237 1.95 -20.34 13.19
N ASP A 238 1.68 -21.58 12.77
CA ASP A 238 0.75 -21.86 11.66
C ASP A 238 -0.69 -21.47 12.02
N ASP A 239 -1.10 -21.65 13.28
CA ASP A 239 -2.42 -21.23 13.77
C ASP A 239 -2.48 -19.70 13.88
N GLN A 240 -1.39 -19.04 14.31
CA GLN A 240 -1.30 -17.57 14.34
C GLN A 240 -1.43 -16.99 12.93
N HIS A 241 -0.77 -17.60 11.95
CA HIS A 241 -0.90 -17.24 10.54
C HIS A 241 -2.35 -17.44 10.05
N ALA A 242 -2.92 -18.63 10.27
CA ALA A 242 -4.28 -18.93 9.85
C ALA A 242 -5.31 -17.96 10.44
N LEU A 243 -5.23 -17.68 11.74
CA LEU A 243 -6.14 -16.76 12.42
C LEU A 243 -6.04 -15.34 11.88
N SER A 244 -4.81 -14.83 11.72
CA SER A 244 -4.59 -13.47 11.22
C SER A 244 -5.00 -13.30 9.75
N ASP A 245 -4.74 -14.28 8.89
CA ASP A 245 -5.18 -14.26 7.50
C ASP A 245 -6.71 -14.37 7.36
N ILE A 246 -7.37 -15.24 8.13
CA ILE A 246 -8.84 -15.35 8.13
C ILE A 246 -9.47 -14.05 8.68
N ALA A 247 -8.94 -13.47 9.77
CA ALA A 247 -9.42 -12.21 10.33
C ALA A 247 -9.25 -11.04 9.35
N ARG A 248 -8.09 -10.95 8.69
CA ARG A 248 -7.85 -10.00 7.61
C ARG A 248 -8.86 -10.18 6.46
N LYS A 249 -9.08 -11.41 5.98
CA LYS A 249 -10.06 -11.71 4.92
C LYS A 249 -11.50 -11.42 5.34
N ALA A 250 -11.86 -11.62 6.61
CA ALA A 250 -13.19 -11.30 7.12
C ALA A 250 -13.50 -9.80 7.10
N VAL A 251 -12.47 -8.96 7.17
CA VAL A 251 -12.61 -7.49 7.07
C VAL A 251 -12.42 -6.99 5.64
N MET A 252 -11.38 -7.47 4.95
CA MET A 252 -10.88 -6.94 3.68
C MET A 252 -11.35 -7.72 2.44
N GLY A 253 -12.00 -8.88 2.62
CA GLY A 253 -12.43 -9.79 1.55
C GLY A 253 -11.38 -10.82 1.12
N THR A 254 -11.81 -11.81 0.33
CA THR A 254 -10.89 -12.69 -0.42
C THR A 254 -10.57 -12.01 -1.76
N SER A 255 -9.30 -11.92 -2.13
CA SER A 255 -8.91 -11.50 -3.47
C SER A 255 -9.20 -12.62 -4.46
N ASP A 256 -10.46 -13.03 -4.61
CA ASP A 256 -10.90 -13.98 -5.61
C ASP A 256 -11.33 -13.21 -6.87
N THR A 257 -10.33 -12.82 -7.67
CA THR A 257 -10.50 -12.83 -9.12
C THR A 257 -9.78 -14.07 -9.63
N PRO A 258 -10.49 -15.06 -10.21
CA PRO A 258 -9.82 -16.20 -10.80
C PRO A 258 -9.04 -15.70 -12.02
N THR A 259 -7.71 -15.69 -11.92
CA THR A 259 -6.84 -15.78 -13.09
C THR A 259 -7.30 -16.99 -13.89
N SER A 260 -7.75 -16.73 -15.12
CA SER A 260 -8.06 -17.75 -16.11
C SER A 260 -6.84 -18.65 -16.26
N GLY A 261 -6.91 -19.86 -15.72
CA GLY A 261 -5.98 -20.91 -16.09
C GLY A 261 -6.12 -21.19 -17.59
N PRO A 262 -5.04 -21.48 -18.33
CA PRO A 262 -5.19 -21.94 -19.69
C PRO A 262 -5.88 -23.31 -19.66
N GLU A 263 -7.07 -23.37 -20.26
CA GLU A 263 -7.69 -24.63 -20.64
C GLU A 263 -6.71 -25.43 -21.50
N THR A 264 -6.43 -26.65 -21.06
CA THR A 264 -5.66 -27.64 -21.80
C THR A 264 -6.41 -28.06 -23.04
N GLY A 265 -6.05 -27.46 -24.18
CA GLY A 265 -6.33 -27.97 -25.52
C GLY A 265 -5.35 -29.09 -25.88
N SER A 266 -5.88 -30.30 -26.00
CA SER A 266 -5.26 -31.55 -26.43
C SER A 266 -4.36 -31.44 -27.68
N ALA A 267 -3.15 -31.99 -27.60
CA ALA A 267 -2.59 -32.88 -28.62
C ALA A 267 -1.51 -33.80 -28.00
N ALA A 268 -1.69 -35.10 -28.19
CA ALA A 268 -0.83 -36.18 -27.76
C ALA A 268 0.46 -36.29 -28.60
N ASP A 269 1.59 -36.62 -27.97
CA ASP A 269 2.29 -37.91 -28.11
C ASP A 269 3.71 -37.86 -27.51
N SER A 270 3.82 -38.45 -26.32
CA SER A 270 4.84 -39.41 -25.83
C SER A 270 6.37 -39.15 -25.88
N VAL A 271 6.98 -39.56 -24.75
CA VAL A 271 8.37 -39.98 -24.42
C VAL A 271 9.48 -38.91 -24.47
N SER A 272 10.43 -38.81 -23.52
CA SER A 272 10.84 -39.67 -22.40
C SER A 272 11.54 -38.84 -21.32
N ALA A 273 11.39 -39.27 -20.07
CA ALA A 273 12.14 -38.80 -18.92
C ALA A 273 13.67 -38.79 -19.14
N VAL A 274 14.31 -37.70 -18.74
CA VAL A 274 15.69 -37.70 -18.24
C VAL A 274 15.67 -36.89 -16.94
N ASN A 275 15.94 -37.58 -15.84
CA ASN A 275 16.27 -36.97 -14.56
C ASN A 275 17.55 -36.15 -14.71
N THR A 276 17.54 -34.92 -14.21
CA THR A 276 18.69 -34.39 -13.48
C THR A 276 18.18 -33.43 -12.44
N ASP A 277 18.35 -33.80 -11.17
CA ASP A 277 18.40 -32.87 -10.04
C ASP A 277 19.36 -31.74 -10.41
N THR A 278 18.80 -30.59 -10.78
CA THR A 278 19.56 -29.35 -10.83
C THR A 278 19.18 -28.60 -9.58
N LEU A 279 20.12 -28.53 -8.64
CA LEU A 279 20.12 -27.51 -7.59
C LEU A 279 19.79 -26.18 -8.26
N THR A 280 18.58 -25.67 -8.08
CA THR A 280 18.17 -24.37 -8.60
C THR A 280 19.02 -23.32 -7.91
N ASP A 281 19.94 -22.72 -8.66
CA ASP A 281 20.69 -21.55 -8.22
C ASP A 281 19.72 -20.34 -8.31
N PRO A 282 19.31 -19.75 -7.18
CA PRO A 282 18.35 -18.64 -7.18
C PRO A 282 18.81 -17.46 -8.04
N GLU A 283 20.12 -17.30 -8.21
CA GLU A 283 20.71 -16.24 -9.03
C GLU A 283 20.51 -16.50 -10.54
N ALA A 284 20.59 -17.76 -10.96
CA ALA A 284 20.34 -18.14 -12.35
C ALA A 284 18.88 -17.93 -12.74
N ASP A 285 17.95 -18.24 -11.83
CA ASP A 285 16.52 -18.01 -12.02
C ASP A 285 16.20 -16.50 -12.08
N ALA A 286 16.82 -15.70 -11.20
CA ALA A 286 16.67 -14.24 -11.19
C ALA A 286 17.19 -13.59 -12.48
N GLU A 287 18.31 -14.08 -13.04
CA GLU A 287 18.86 -13.55 -14.28
C GLU A 287 18.00 -13.88 -15.50
N GLN A 288 17.45 -15.09 -15.55
CA GLN A 288 16.53 -15.49 -16.61
C GLN A 288 15.25 -14.63 -16.60
N LEU A 289 14.65 -14.44 -15.41
CA LEU A 289 13.46 -13.60 -15.26
C LEU A 289 13.72 -12.13 -15.61
N ARG A 290 14.89 -11.60 -15.20
CA ARG A 290 15.32 -10.26 -15.57
C ARG A 290 15.43 -10.10 -17.09
N THR A 291 16.10 -11.04 -17.76
CA THR A 291 16.27 -11.02 -19.21
C THR A 291 14.92 -11.05 -19.92
N ALA A 292 14.02 -11.95 -19.50
CA ALA A 292 12.68 -12.07 -20.08
C ALA A 292 11.85 -10.79 -19.90
N LEU A 293 11.90 -10.15 -18.73
CA LEU A 293 11.23 -8.88 -18.48
C LEU A 293 11.77 -7.78 -19.41
N VAL A 294 13.09 -7.67 -19.56
CA VAL A 294 13.68 -6.64 -20.43
C VAL A 294 13.31 -6.89 -21.89
N ASP A 295 13.33 -8.13 -22.35
CA ASP A 295 12.91 -8.49 -23.72
C ASP A 295 11.44 -8.13 -23.98
N GLN A 296 10.57 -8.33 -22.98
CA GLN A 296 9.17 -7.88 -23.03
C GLN A 296 9.09 -6.35 -23.16
N ILE A 297 9.76 -5.60 -22.29
CA ILE A 297 9.78 -4.12 -22.33
C ILE A 297 10.25 -3.59 -23.69
N ARG A 298 11.23 -4.28 -24.31
CA ARG A 298 11.75 -3.94 -25.64
C ARG A 298 10.74 -4.20 -26.74
N THR A 299 10.06 -5.35 -26.68
CA THR A 299 8.99 -5.71 -27.62
C THR A 299 7.83 -4.70 -27.54
N ASP A 300 7.53 -4.21 -26.35
CA ASP A 300 6.51 -3.17 -26.10
C ASP A 300 6.97 -1.76 -26.51
N GLY A 301 8.14 -1.62 -27.15
CA GLY A 301 8.62 -0.36 -27.72
C GLY A 301 9.25 0.61 -26.72
N ARG A 302 9.57 0.16 -25.49
CA ARG A 302 10.24 0.96 -24.45
C ARG A 302 11.68 0.49 -24.23
N ALA A 303 12.47 1.22 -23.42
CA ALA A 303 13.92 1.07 -23.27
C ALA A 303 14.71 1.33 -24.57
N ARG A 304 14.22 2.21 -25.45
CA ARG A 304 14.74 2.52 -26.80
C ARG A 304 16.17 2.98 -26.80
N VAL A 305 16.61 3.64 -25.73
CA VAL A 305 18.00 4.02 -25.56
C VAL A 305 18.80 2.78 -25.13
N PRO A 306 19.86 2.38 -25.88
CA PRO A 306 20.64 1.18 -25.55
C PRO A 306 21.22 1.18 -24.13
N ALA A 307 21.57 2.36 -23.61
CA ALA A 307 22.05 2.51 -22.23
C ALA A 307 20.96 2.18 -21.19
N VAL A 308 19.69 2.49 -21.46
CA VAL A 308 18.55 2.17 -20.58
C VAL A 308 18.31 0.67 -20.56
N GLU A 309 18.32 0.02 -21.72
CA GLU A 309 18.26 -1.45 -21.79
C GLU A 309 19.40 -2.11 -21.00
N ALA A 310 20.64 -1.64 -21.21
CA ALA A 310 21.81 -2.15 -20.50
C ALA A 310 21.67 -2.00 -18.97
N ALA A 311 21.20 -0.84 -18.50
CA ALA A 311 20.95 -0.61 -17.08
C ALA A 311 19.90 -1.57 -16.50
N LEU A 312 18.78 -1.79 -17.21
CA LEU A 312 17.74 -2.73 -16.79
C LEU A 312 18.25 -4.17 -16.72
N ARG A 313 19.12 -4.57 -17.66
CA ARG A 313 19.77 -5.90 -17.64
C ARG A 313 20.84 -6.01 -16.56
N ALA A 314 21.45 -4.90 -16.12
CA ALA A 314 22.54 -4.93 -15.15
C ALA A 314 22.06 -4.85 -13.69
N VAL A 315 21.03 -4.05 -13.40
CA VAL A 315 20.58 -3.80 -12.02
C VAL A 315 19.58 -4.87 -11.56
N PRO A 316 19.87 -5.65 -10.51
CA PRO A 316 19.02 -6.74 -10.05
C PRO A 316 17.82 -6.19 -9.26
N ARG A 317 16.67 -6.05 -9.93
CA ARG A 317 15.45 -5.45 -9.34
C ARG A 317 15.00 -6.13 -8.04
N HIS A 318 15.17 -7.44 -7.93
CA HIS A 318 14.77 -8.21 -6.74
C HIS A 318 15.50 -7.80 -5.44
N LEU A 319 16.71 -7.21 -5.53
CA LEU A 319 17.40 -6.68 -4.35
C LEU A 319 16.73 -5.42 -3.78
N PHE A 320 15.91 -4.74 -4.57
CA PHE A 320 15.20 -3.52 -4.17
C PHE A 320 13.76 -3.80 -3.72
N VAL A 321 13.28 -5.03 -3.84
CA VAL A 321 11.97 -5.49 -3.35
C VAL A 321 12.12 -6.82 -2.62
N PRO A 322 12.91 -6.87 -1.53
CA PRO A 322 13.31 -8.14 -0.88
C PRO A 322 12.14 -8.96 -0.32
N ASN A 323 10.97 -8.33 -0.12
CA ASN A 323 9.76 -8.99 0.36
C ASN A 323 8.87 -9.54 -0.77
N ALA A 324 9.18 -9.26 -2.04
CA ALA A 324 8.46 -9.78 -3.19
C ALA A 324 9.06 -11.13 -3.62
N SER A 325 8.23 -12.01 -4.19
CA SER A 325 8.77 -13.19 -4.87
C SER A 325 9.60 -12.77 -6.08
N LEU A 326 10.53 -13.62 -6.56
CA LEU A 326 11.29 -13.34 -7.79
C LEU A 326 10.34 -13.12 -8.99
N ALA A 327 9.25 -13.89 -9.05
CA ALA A 327 8.24 -13.74 -10.09
C ALA A 327 7.56 -12.35 -10.03
N ASP A 328 7.20 -11.87 -8.85
CA ASP A 328 6.59 -10.55 -8.69
C ASP A 328 7.60 -9.42 -8.94
N ALA A 329 8.85 -9.59 -8.51
CA ALA A 329 9.92 -8.62 -8.72
C ALA A 329 10.18 -8.38 -10.22
N TYR A 330 10.04 -9.42 -11.04
CA TYR A 330 10.24 -9.37 -12.49
C TYR A 330 8.96 -9.43 -13.31
N ALA A 331 7.79 -9.33 -12.68
CA ALA A 331 6.54 -9.05 -13.38
C ALA A 331 6.56 -7.60 -13.89
N ASN A 332 5.95 -7.35 -15.06
CA ASN A 332 5.71 -6.00 -15.54
C ASN A 332 4.53 -5.33 -14.79
N ALA A 333 4.62 -5.28 -13.46
CA ALA A 333 3.64 -4.73 -12.55
C ALA A 333 4.33 -3.95 -11.41
N PRO A 334 3.65 -2.97 -10.79
CA PRO A 334 4.19 -2.32 -9.60
C PRO A 334 4.18 -3.27 -8.39
N VAL A 335 5.10 -3.07 -7.46
CA VAL A 335 5.14 -3.78 -6.16
C VAL A 335 4.90 -2.75 -5.05
N ASN A 336 3.78 -2.84 -4.35
CA ASN A 336 3.47 -1.93 -3.25
C ASN A 336 4.38 -2.21 -2.05
N ILE A 337 5.01 -1.17 -1.51
CA ILE A 337 6.00 -1.31 -0.42
C ILE A 337 5.60 -0.57 0.85
N LYS A 338 4.65 0.37 0.77
CA LYS A 338 4.16 1.13 1.91
C LYS A 338 2.69 1.47 1.74
N TYR A 339 1.96 1.43 2.85
CA TYR A 339 0.54 1.74 2.93
C TYR A 339 0.28 2.78 4.02
N ASP A 340 -0.68 3.66 3.81
CA ASP A 340 -1.14 4.57 4.85
C ASP A 340 -2.07 3.88 5.85
N THR A 341 -2.58 4.69 6.78
CA THR A 341 -3.58 4.31 7.77
C THR A 341 -4.87 3.78 7.15
N ASN A 342 -5.19 4.05 5.89
CA ASN A 342 -6.42 3.56 5.26
C ASN A 342 -6.16 2.32 4.38
N GLY A 343 -4.96 1.72 4.46
CA GLY A 343 -4.56 0.62 3.59
C GLY A 343 -4.36 1.04 2.13
N THR A 344 -4.37 2.35 1.85
CA THR A 344 -4.06 2.87 0.53
C THR A 344 -2.56 2.79 0.35
N SER A 345 -2.09 2.17 -0.74
CA SER A 345 -0.68 2.20 -1.04
C SER A 345 -0.25 3.67 -1.14
N ILE A 346 0.84 4.02 -0.46
CA ILE A 346 1.46 5.35 -0.48
C ILE A 346 2.90 5.33 -0.98
N SER A 347 3.46 4.14 -1.21
CA SER A 347 4.70 3.97 -1.96
C SER A 347 4.71 2.60 -2.64
N CYS A 348 5.29 2.54 -3.83
CA CYS A 348 5.49 1.30 -4.59
C CYS A 348 6.78 1.38 -5.41
N ALA A 349 7.40 0.22 -5.67
CA ALA A 349 8.32 0.09 -6.78
C ALA A 349 7.51 0.16 -8.07
N SER A 350 7.73 1.22 -8.88
CA SER A 350 6.97 1.45 -10.10
C SER A 350 7.08 0.31 -11.10
N GLN A 351 6.07 0.16 -11.96
CA GLN A 351 6.05 -0.81 -13.04
C GLN A 351 7.30 -0.68 -13.94
N PRO A 352 8.04 -1.77 -14.22
CA PRO A 352 9.28 -1.72 -15.01
C PRO A 352 9.17 -1.01 -16.37
N LEU A 353 8.08 -1.23 -17.10
CA LEU A 353 7.86 -0.56 -18.40
C LEU A 353 7.74 0.97 -18.26
N VAL A 354 7.13 1.47 -17.18
CA VAL A 354 7.01 2.91 -16.89
C VAL A 354 8.37 3.49 -16.49
N VAL A 355 9.16 2.74 -15.72
CA VAL A 355 10.55 3.12 -15.39
C VAL A 355 11.37 3.26 -16.67
N ALA A 356 11.35 2.25 -17.55
CA ALA A 356 12.05 2.29 -18.83
C ALA A 356 11.62 3.47 -19.71
N LEU A 357 10.31 3.74 -19.78
CA LEU A 357 9.74 4.88 -20.51
C LEU A 357 10.30 6.22 -20.01
N MET A 358 10.33 6.44 -18.70
CA MET A 358 10.80 7.71 -18.13
C MET A 358 12.32 7.86 -18.20
N LEU A 359 13.08 6.77 -18.12
CA LEU A 359 14.52 6.78 -18.35
C LEU A 359 14.86 7.09 -19.82
N ASP A 360 14.10 6.54 -20.78
CA ASP A 360 14.20 6.92 -22.19
C ASP A 360 13.91 8.42 -22.37
N GLN A 361 12.88 8.96 -21.71
CA GLN A 361 12.53 10.38 -21.74
C GLN A 361 13.62 11.27 -21.12
N LEU A 362 14.34 10.78 -20.11
CA LEU A 362 15.36 11.54 -19.38
C LEU A 362 16.64 11.75 -20.20
N GLU A 363 16.99 10.80 -21.07
CA GLU A 363 18.22 10.82 -21.88
C GLU A 363 19.46 11.17 -21.03
N ALA A 364 19.60 10.51 -19.88
CA ALA A 364 20.76 10.65 -19.00
C ALA A 364 22.05 10.26 -19.73
N GLN A 365 23.12 11.02 -19.53
CA GLN A 365 24.44 10.79 -20.11
C GLN A 365 25.47 10.45 -19.03
N SER A 366 26.55 9.79 -19.45
CA SER A 366 27.66 9.49 -18.55
C SER A 366 28.31 10.77 -18.01
N GLY A 367 28.61 10.81 -16.71
CA GLY A 367 29.19 11.95 -16.01
C GLY A 367 28.18 13.00 -15.52
N GLU A 368 26.90 12.87 -15.84
CA GLU A 368 25.88 13.83 -15.42
C GLU A 368 25.55 13.72 -13.92
N ARG A 369 25.07 14.84 -13.37
CA ARG A 369 24.46 14.93 -12.04
C ARG A 369 22.94 14.90 -12.16
N ILE A 370 22.33 13.94 -11.48
CA ILE A 370 20.88 13.73 -11.53
C ILE A 370 20.26 13.91 -10.15
N LEU A 371 19.14 14.64 -10.09
CA LEU A 371 18.26 14.64 -8.92
C LEU A 371 17.03 13.78 -9.22
N GLU A 372 16.80 12.78 -8.37
CA GLU A 372 15.57 12.00 -8.32
C GLU A 372 14.69 12.44 -7.14
N LEU A 373 13.39 12.56 -7.38
CA LEU A 373 12.39 12.94 -6.39
C LEU A 373 11.35 11.84 -6.22
N GLY A 374 11.44 11.10 -5.11
CA GLY A 374 10.67 9.89 -4.81
C GLY A 374 11.55 8.64 -4.81
N ALA A 375 12.49 8.53 -3.86
CA ALA A 375 13.44 7.42 -3.80
C ALA A 375 12.77 6.05 -3.72
N GLY A 376 11.68 5.93 -2.93
CA GLY A 376 10.92 4.69 -2.80
C GLY A 376 11.79 3.49 -2.39
N THR A 377 11.99 2.54 -3.30
CA THR A 377 12.87 1.38 -3.05
C THR A 377 14.35 1.64 -3.33
N GLY A 378 14.70 2.69 -4.07
CA GLY A 378 16.04 2.93 -4.60
C GLY A 378 16.33 2.28 -5.96
N TYR A 379 15.39 1.53 -6.55
CA TYR A 379 15.64 0.82 -7.81
C TYR A 379 15.92 1.77 -8.98
N ASN A 380 15.11 2.83 -9.12
CA ASN A 380 15.31 3.80 -10.20
C ASN A 380 16.59 4.63 -9.96
N ALA A 381 16.90 5.00 -8.72
CA ALA A 381 18.18 5.59 -8.33
C ALA A 381 19.39 4.74 -8.77
N ALA A 382 19.32 3.42 -8.57
CA ALA A 382 20.38 2.50 -8.99
C ALA A 382 20.52 2.41 -10.52
N LEU A 383 19.40 2.41 -11.26
CA LEU A 383 19.42 2.49 -12.73
C LEU A 383 20.07 3.79 -13.21
N LEU A 384 19.71 4.93 -12.60
CA LEU A 384 20.33 6.23 -12.89
C LEU A 384 21.83 6.21 -12.59
N GLY A 385 22.25 5.63 -11.46
CA GLY A 385 23.65 5.46 -11.10
C GLY A 385 24.43 4.65 -12.14
N HIS A 386 23.82 3.61 -12.69
CA HIS A 386 24.39 2.84 -13.80
C HIS A 386 24.51 3.68 -15.08
N LEU A 387 23.47 4.46 -15.43
CA LEU A 387 23.44 5.29 -16.64
C LEU A 387 24.50 6.40 -16.64
N VAL A 388 24.69 7.09 -15.51
CA VAL A 388 25.68 8.16 -15.41
C VAL A 388 27.11 7.64 -15.22
N GLY A 389 27.24 6.37 -14.79
CA GLY A 389 28.52 5.72 -14.58
C GLY A 389 29.35 6.31 -13.44
N PRO A 390 30.59 5.85 -13.26
CA PRO A 390 31.40 6.12 -12.06
C PRO A 390 31.82 7.60 -11.89
N THR A 391 31.75 8.40 -12.96
CA THR A 391 32.08 9.83 -12.93
C THR A 391 30.86 10.72 -12.73
N GLY A 392 29.65 10.17 -12.83
CA GLY A 392 28.40 10.87 -12.54
C GLY A 392 27.92 10.62 -11.12
N HIS A 393 26.88 11.34 -10.72
CA HIS A 393 26.33 11.26 -9.37
C HIS A 393 24.82 11.40 -9.37
N VAL A 394 24.14 10.63 -8.52
CA VAL A 394 22.68 10.71 -8.36
C VAL A 394 22.38 11.07 -6.91
N THR A 395 21.62 12.14 -6.70
CA THR A 395 20.96 12.42 -5.43
C THR A 395 19.51 11.95 -5.54
N THR A 396 19.05 11.11 -4.63
CA THR A 396 17.65 10.66 -4.56
C THR A 396 17.01 11.08 -3.24
N ILE A 397 15.78 11.61 -3.29
CA ILE A 397 15.09 12.16 -2.13
C ILE A 397 13.79 11.44 -1.88
N ASP A 398 13.52 11.15 -0.61
CA ASP A 398 12.18 10.79 -0.13
C ASP A 398 11.88 11.54 1.17
N VAL A 399 10.59 11.76 1.45
CA VAL A 399 10.13 12.44 2.68
C VAL A 399 10.08 11.48 3.86
N ASP A 400 9.95 10.19 3.58
CA ASP A 400 9.77 9.13 4.56
C ASP A 400 11.12 8.51 4.95
N ASP A 401 11.55 8.71 6.19
CA ASP A 401 12.88 8.28 6.69
C ASP A 401 13.09 6.76 6.57
N ASP A 402 12.04 5.97 6.83
CA ASP A 402 12.05 4.51 6.68
C ASP A 402 12.30 4.06 5.22
N LEU A 403 11.79 4.82 4.23
CA LEU A 403 12.05 4.54 2.82
C LEU A 403 13.48 4.88 2.42
N VAL A 404 14.03 5.97 2.97
CA VAL A 404 15.42 6.37 2.72
C VAL A 404 16.40 5.36 3.31
N GLU A 405 16.17 4.88 4.53
CA GLU A 405 16.98 3.81 5.14
C GLU A 405 16.92 2.52 4.32
N GLY A 406 15.73 2.11 3.86
CA GLY A 406 15.57 0.97 2.96
C GLY A 406 16.33 1.16 1.64
N THR A 407 16.23 2.34 1.03
CA THR A 407 16.98 2.72 -0.18
C THR A 407 18.49 2.60 0.02
N ARG A 408 19.03 3.12 1.13
CA ARG A 408 20.47 3.02 1.46
C ARG A 408 20.91 1.55 1.58
N ALA A 409 20.11 0.73 2.25
CA ALA A 409 20.39 -0.70 2.40
C ALA A 409 20.38 -1.44 1.06
N HIS A 410 19.40 -1.18 0.19
CA HIS A 410 19.31 -1.82 -1.13
C HIS A 410 20.44 -1.37 -2.07
N LEU A 411 20.80 -0.08 -2.08
CA LEU A 411 21.92 0.44 -2.86
C LEU A 411 23.24 -0.21 -2.42
N ALA A 412 23.47 -0.34 -1.12
CA ALA A 412 24.64 -1.02 -0.58
C ALA A 412 24.67 -2.51 -0.96
N ALA A 413 23.53 -3.21 -0.87
CA ALA A 413 23.41 -4.61 -1.27
C ALA A 413 23.67 -4.81 -2.78
N ALA A 414 23.27 -3.85 -3.61
CA ALA A 414 23.52 -3.84 -5.06
C ALA A 414 24.92 -3.32 -5.44
N GLY A 415 25.76 -2.92 -4.48
CA GLY A 415 27.10 -2.39 -4.73
C GLY A 415 27.13 -1.02 -5.42
N VAL A 416 26.05 -0.25 -5.32
CA VAL A 416 25.92 1.06 -5.94
C VAL A 416 26.55 2.11 -5.02
N THR A 417 27.54 2.85 -5.53
CA THR A 417 28.39 3.76 -4.72
C THR A 417 28.31 5.23 -5.13
N ASN A 418 27.73 5.52 -6.29
CA ASN A 418 27.59 6.87 -6.86
C ASN A 418 26.17 7.46 -6.69
N VAL A 419 25.38 6.89 -5.78
CA VAL A 419 24.01 7.32 -5.46
C VAL A 419 23.94 7.69 -3.98
N GLU A 420 23.43 8.88 -3.67
CA GLU A 420 23.19 9.37 -2.32
C GLU A 420 21.68 9.52 -2.07
N ALA A 421 21.16 8.89 -1.02
CA ALA A 421 19.76 8.99 -0.62
C ALA A 421 19.59 9.92 0.59
N LEU A 422 18.63 10.85 0.53
CA LEU A 422 18.41 11.88 1.56
C LEU A 422 16.93 11.96 1.99
N THR A 423 16.71 12.04 3.31
CA THR A 423 15.37 12.27 3.90
C THR A 423 15.06 13.77 3.89
N ARG A 424 14.30 14.24 2.90
CA ARG A 424 13.95 15.66 2.69
C ARG A 424 12.63 15.81 1.94
N ASP A 425 12.04 17.00 1.98
CA ASP A 425 10.92 17.34 1.10
C ASP A 425 11.42 17.53 -0.35
N GLY A 426 11.08 16.59 -1.23
CA GLY A 426 11.46 16.62 -2.64
C GLY A 426 10.92 17.81 -3.42
N ALA A 427 9.83 18.45 -2.98
CA ALA A 427 9.32 19.64 -3.65
C ALA A 427 10.28 20.85 -3.54
N LEU A 428 11.17 20.84 -2.55
CA LEU A 428 12.23 21.86 -2.37
C LEU A 428 13.52 21.51 -3.16
N GLY A 429 13.61 20.31 -3.73
CA GLY A 429 14.83 19.80 -4.37
C GLY A 429 16.01 19.72 -3.40
N HIS A 430 17.23 19.83 -3.94
CA HIS A 430 18.48 19.83 -3.19
C HIS A 430 19.52 20.77 -3.80
N ALA A 431 19.36 22.07 -3.53
CA ALA A 431 20.23 23.09 -4.10
C ALA A 431 21.74 22.88 -3.81
N GLU A 432 22.09 22.25 -2.68
CA GLU A 432 23.49 22.01 -2.28
C GLU A 432 24.23 21.06 -3.23
N GLY A 433 23.53 20.12 -3.88
CA GLY A 433 24.10 19.19 -4.87
C GLY A 433 24.07 19.70 -6.32
N GLY A 434 23.35 20.79 -6.57
CA GLY A 434 23.12 21.35 -7.89
C GLY A 434 24.32 22.12 -8.49
N PRO A 435 24.15 22.72 -9.68
CA PRO A 435 23.01 22.53 -10.57
C PRO A 435 22.99 21.11 -11.17
N TYR A 436 21.80 20.60 -11.48
CA TYR A 436 21.60 19.25 -12.01
C TYR A 436 21.46 19.25 -13.53
N ASP A 437 22.09 18.30 -14.20
CA ASP A 437 21.93 18.11 -15.65
C ASP A 437 20.57 17.52 -15.98
N ARG A 438 20.03 16.69 -15.07
CA ARG A 438 18.71 16.07 -15.17
C ARG A 438 18.00 16.09 -13.83
N ILE A 439 16.69 16.32 -13.88
CA ILE A 439 15.80 16.08 -12.74
C ILE A 439 14.69 15.14 -13.19
N ILE A 440 14.42 14.12 -12.40
CA ILE A 440 13.34 13.17 -12.63
C ILE A 440 12.49 13.04 -11.36
N ALA A 441 11.19 13.30 -11.48
CA ALA A 441 10.24 13.01 -10.42
C ALA A 441 9.62 11.64 -10.64
N THR A 442 9.70 10.76 -9.66
CA THR A 442 9.01 9.46 -9.58
C THR A 442 7.80 9.56 -8.67
N VAL A 443 7.20 10.75 -8.65
CA VAL A 443 6.02 11.16 -7.89
C VAL A 443 5.21 12.14 -8.75
N GLY A 444 3.89 12.11 -8.63
CA GLY A 444 2.97 12.98 -9.36
C GLY A 444 2.92 14.39 -8.79
N ALA A 445 2.97 15.40 -9.66
CA ALA A 445 2.89 16.80 -9.26
C ALA A 445 1.63 17.48 -9.85
N HIS A 446 0.96 18.30 -9.04
CA HIS A 446 -0.05 19.25 -9.51
C HIS A 446 0.54 20.67 -9.54
N GLY A 447 1.14 21.00 -10.68
CA GLY A 447 2.00 22.17 -10.84
C GLY A 447 3.46 21.83 -10.56
N ILE A 448 4.37 22.52 -11.24
CA ILE A 448 5.81 22.22 -11.15
C ILE A 448 6.48 23.06 -10.04
N PRO A 449 7.07 22.47 -8.99
CA PRO A 449 7.84 23.23 -8.03
C PRO A 449 8.95 24.07 -8.69
N HIS A 450 8.99 25.37 -8.37
CA HIS A 450 10.00 26.29 -8.93
C HIS A 450 11.43 25.82 -8.62
N ALA A 451 11.64 25.23 -7.44
CA ALA A 451 12.93 24.66 -7.05
C ALA A 451 13.48 23.65 -8.05
N TRP A 452 12.62 22.86 -8.70
CA TRP A 452 13.06 21.90 -9.73
C TRP A 452 13.57 22.64 -10.97
N LEU A 453 12.91 23.72 -11.37
CA LEU A 453 13.31 24.52 -12.52
C LEU A 453 14.59 25.33 -12.23
N ASP A 454 14.69 25.90 -11.03
CA ASP A 454 15.80 26.76 -10.61
C ASP A 454 17.11 25.99 -10.35
N GLN A 455 17.01 24.70 -10.04
CA GLN A 455 18.17 23.83 -9.76
C GLN A 455 18.68 23.08 -11.00
N LEU A 456 18.04 23.22 -12.16
CA LEU A 456 18.54 22.67 -13.41
C LEU A 456 19.69 23.52 -13.97
N ALA A 457 20.72 22.84 -14.48
CA ALA A 457 21.76 23.46 -15.29
C ALA A 457 21.19 24.00 -16.61
N ASP A 458 21.95 24.87 -17.28
CA ASP A 458 21.61 25.31 -18.62
C ASP A 458 21.54 24.11 -19.57
N GLY A 459 20.45 24.03 -20.34
CA GLY A 459 20.17 22.87 -21.19
C GLY A 459 19.68 21.63 -20.44
N GLY A 460 19.59 21.69 -19.11
CA GLY A 460 19.07 20.63 -18.27
C GLY A 460 17.62 20.26 -18.59
N ARG A 461 17.26 19.02 -18.25
CA ARG A 461 15.96 18.43 -18.58
C ARG A 461 15.22 17.98 -17.32
N LEU A 462 13.95 18.36 -17.22
CA LEU A 462 13.02 17.85 -16.21
C LEU A 462 12.13 16.77 -16.84
N VAL A 463 12.01 15.60 -16.21
CA VAL A 463 10.96 14.62 -16.51
C VAL A 463 10.06 14.51 -15.30
N THR A 464 8.77 14.81 -15.46
CA THR A 464 7.82 14.84 -14.35
C THR A 464 6.45 14.26 -14.74
N PRO A 465 5.93 13.29 -13.98
CA PRO A 465 4.52 12.94 -14.01
C PRO A 465 3.71 14.13 -13.52
N GLN A 466 2.96 14.74 -14.43
CA GLN A 466 2.20 15.94 -14.16
C GLN A 466 0.72 15.67 -14.38
N ARG A 467 -0.08 15.95 -13.35
CA ARG A 467 -1.53 16.07 -13.52
C ARG A 467 -1.88 17.43 -14.09
N LEU A 468 -2.54 17.41 -15.24
CA LEU A 468 -2.91 18.62 -15.98
C LEU A 468 -4.28 19.14 -15.55
N THR A 469 -5.33 18.37 -15.77
CA THR A 469 -6.72 18.75 -15.43
C THR A 469 -7.57 17.49 -15.23
N GLY A 470 -8.55 17.57 -14.31
CA GLY A 470 -9.27 16.41 -13.79
C GLY A 470 -8.30 15.37 -13.20
N SER A 471 -8.33 14.15 -13.73
CA SER A 471 -7.43 13.03 -13.42
C SER A 471 -6.42 12.74 -14.54
N VAL A 472 -6.42 13.51 -15.64
CA VAL A 472 -5.49 13.29 -16.75
C VAL A 472 -4.06 13.66 -16.33
N SER A 473 -3.17 12.69 -16.43
CA SER A 473 -1.76 12.80 -16.07
C SER A 473 -0.87 12.27 -17.19
N ARG A 474 0.29 12.91 -17.37
CA ARG A 474 1.31 12.54 -18.37
C ARG A 474 2.70 12.72 -17.77
N SER A 475 3.68 11.89 -18.15
CA SER A 475 5.08 12.23 -17.92
C SER A 475 5.52 13.19 -19.01
N ILE A 476 5.82 14.43 -18.61
CA ILE A 476 6.19 15.52 -19.52
C ILE A 476 7.66 15.83 -19.36
N VAL A 477 8.34 15.98 -20.49
CA VAL A 477 9.75 16.38 -20.55
C VAL A 477 9.83 17.88 -20.78
N TYR A 478 10.36 18.66 -19.85
CA TYR A 478 10.57 20.10 -20.03
C TYR A 478 12.06 20.45 -20.19
N GLN A 479 12.35 21.42 -21.04
CA GLN A 479 13.67 22.01 -21.20
C GLN A 479 13.54 23.53 -21.41
N LYS A 480 14.47 24.29 -20.83
CA LYS A 480 14.53 25.74 -21.02
C LYS A 480 15.12 26.07 -22.38
N ARG A 481 14.36 26.79 -23.22
CA ARG A 481 14.78 27.28 -24.55
C ARG A 481 14.40 28.75 -24.66
N GLU A 482 15.37 29.60 -24.97
CA GLU A 482 15.16 31.05 -25.10
C GLU A 482 14.45 31.67 -23.88
N GLY A 483 14.78 31.19 -22.68
CA GLY A 483 14.18 31.64 -21.42
C GLY A 483 12.82 31.01 -21.08
N ARG A 484 12.25 30.17 -21.94
CA ARG A 484 10.93 29.55 -21.79
C ARG A 484 11.04 28.06 -21.52
N TRP A 485 10.17 27.52 -20.67
CA TRP A 485 10.12 26.09 -20.36
C TRP A 485 9.13 25.39 -21.29
N LEU A 486 9.65 24.71 -22.31
CA LEU A 486 8.85 24.05 -23.35
C LEU A 486 8.97 22.53 -23.23
N SER A 487 7.89 21.82 -23.53
CA SER A 487 7.91 20.38 -23.56
C SER A 487 8.64 19.84 -24.79
N LEU A 488 9.45 18.80 -24.61
CA LEU A 488 10.07 18.03 -25.69
C LEU A 488 9.26 16.81 -26.11
N GLY A 489 8.35 16.37 -25.24
CA GLY A 489 7.48 15.22 -25.45
C GLY A 489 6.69 14.89 -24.20
N SER A 490 5.66 14.07 -24.34
CA SER A 490 4.90 13.56 -23.20
C SER A 490 4.25 12.21 -23.49
N GLU A 491 4.07 11.42 -22.45
CA GLU A 491 3.49 10.07 -22.53
C GLU A 491 2.43 9.90 -21.44
N MET A 492 1.33 9.19 -21.72
CA MET A 492 0.31 8.94 -20.70
C MET A 492 0.91 8.16 -19.54
N ASN A 493 0.78 8.70 -18.33
CA ASN A 493 1.46 8.15 -17.16
C ASN A 493 0.82 8.68 -15.87
N THR A 494 0.67 7.83 -14.85
CA THR A 494 0.08 8.21 -13.57
C THR A 494 0.97 7.73 -12.43
N PHE A 495 1.24 8.63 -11.49
CA PHE A 495 2.02 8.37 -10.29
C PHE A 495 1.21 8.73 -9.05
N MET A 496 1.66 8.20 -7.91
CA MET A 496 1.17 8.62 -6.60
C MET A 496 1.52 10.10 -6.41
N PRO A 497 0.64 10.93 -5.84
CA PRO A 497 0.88 12.36 -5.73
C PRO A 497 1.96 12.68 -4.69
N LEU A 498 2.59 13.85 -4.83
CA LEU A 498 3.27 14.51 -3.72
C LEU A 498 2.27 14.66 -2.57
N ARG A 499 2.71 14.35 -1.35
CA ARG A 499 1.84 14.35 -0.16
C ARG A 499 2.30 15.44 0.79
N ARG A 500 1.35 16.25 1.28
CA ARG A 500 1.54 17.21 2.37
C ARG A 500 2.61 18.26 2.05
N GLY A 501 2.26 19.31 1.29
CA GLY A 501 3.15 20.46 1.09
C GLY A 501 3.05 21.14 -0.26
N ILE A 502 4.20 21.48 -0.85
CA ILE A 502 4.28 22.17 -2.15
C ILE A 502 3.90 21.18 -3.27
N ALA A 503 3.05 21.62 -4.20
CA ALA A 503 2.52 20.81 -5.30
C ALA A 503 1.74 19.55 -4.86
N ASP A 504 1.19 19.57 -3.64
CA ASP A 504 0.26 18.54 -3.15
C ASP A 504 -0.95 18.40 -4.08
N ASP A 505 -1.45 17.17 -4.19
CA ASP A 505 -2.57 16.82 -5.06
C ASP A 505 -3.63 16.05 -4.28
N ASP A 506 -4.16 16.71 -3.25
CA ASP A 506 -5.22 16.19 -2.40
C ASP A 506 -6.44 15.75 -3.22
N ARG A 507 -6.97 14.57 -2.87
CA ARG A 507 -8.14 13.98 -3.50
C ARG A 507 -9.24 13.76 -2.47
N ARG A 508 -10.48 13.98 -2.89
CA ARG A 508 -11.68 13.60 -2.15
C ARG A 508 -12.50 12.60 -2.96
N VAL A 509 -13.19 11.73 -2.24
CA VAL A 509 -14.04 10.70 -2.84
C VAL A 509 -15.50 11.16 -2.74
N VAL A 510 -16.19 11.24 -3.88
CA VAL A 510 -17.60 11.65 -3.96
C VAL A 510 -18.43 10.44 -4.40
N PRO A 511 -19.42 9.99 -3.61
CA PRO A 511 -20.29 8.88 -4.03
C PRO A 511 -21.17 9.29 -5.22
N LEU A 512 -21.30 8.40 -6.20
CA LEU A 512 -22.17 8.58 -7.38
C LEU A 512 -23.37 7.63 -7.36
N SER A 513 -23.22 6.43 -6.80
CA SER A 513 -24.34 5.49 -6.54
C SER A 513 -24.86 5.64 -5.12
N ALA A 514 -26.14 5.30 -4.88
CA ALA A 514 -26.75 5.43 -3.54
C ALA A 514 -26.08 4.55 -2.48
N ASP A 515 -25.53 3.39 -2.88
CA ASP A 515 -24.78 2.47 -2.02
C ASP A 515 -23.29 2.83 -1.88
N GLY A 516 -22.82 3.88 -2.57
CA GLY A 516 -21.42 4.32 -2.57
C GLY A 516 -20.45 3.36 -3.26
N THR A 517 -20.93 2.36 -4.02
CA THR A 517 -20.06 1.43 -4.77
C THR A 517 -19.32 2.11 -5.92
N VAL A 518 -20.00 3.00 -6.65
CA VAL A 518 -19.42 3.82 -7.72
C VAL A 518 -19.16 5.22 -7.16
N ARG A 519 -17.90 5.67 -7.29
CA ARG A 519 -17.42 6.91 -6.67
C ARG A 519 -16.57 7.71 -7.64
N LEU A 520 -16.51 9.01 -7.47
CA LEU A 520 -15.62 9.92 -8.20
C LEU A 520 -14.41 10.27 -7.32
N GLN A 521 -13.19 10.18 -7.86
CA GLN A 521 -11.96 10.60 -7.18
C GLN A 521 -11.58 12.02 -7.60
N ALA A 522 -12.28 13.00 -7.03
CA ALA A 522 -12.14 14.40 -7.39
C ALA A 522 -10.89 15.05 -6.76
N PRO A 523 -10.21 15.98 -7.46
CA PRO A 523 -9.26 16.90 -6.83
C PRO A 523 -9.95 17.73 -5.72
N ALA A 524 -9.29 17.90 -4.57
CA ALA A 524 -9.87 18.54 -3.39
C ALA A 524 -10.20 20.03 -3.60
N GLY A 525 -9.44 20.74 -4.45
CA GLY A 525 -9.65 22.15 -4.78
C GLY A 525 -10.75 22.42 -5.83
N GLN A 526 -11.37 21.37 -6.37
CA GLN A 526 -12.36 21.52 -7.44
C GLN A 526 -13.78 21.65 -6.87
N ALA A 527 -14.48 22.71 -7.29
CA ALA A 527 -15.87 22.98 -6.91
C ALA A 527 -16.80 21.92 -7.52
N ILE A 528 -17.09 20.89 -6.74
CA ILE A 528 -18.03 19.80 -7.07
C ILE A 528 -19.03 19.70 -5.93
N ASP A 529 -20.31 19.78 -6.27
CA ASP A 529 -21.43 19.60 -5.35
C ASP A 529 -21.63 18.10 -5.10
N ALA A 530 -21.09 17.61 -3.98
CA ALA A 530 -21.12 16.19 -3.64
C ALA A 530 -22.54 15.71 -3.29
N ASP A 531 -23.35 16.57 -2.68
CA ASP A 531 -24.72 16.24 -2.29
C ASP A 531 -25.62 16.12 -3.52
N ALA A 532 -25.42 16.99 -4.53
CA ALA A 532 -26.14 16.89 -5.80
C ALA A 532 -25.79 15.64 -6.62
N LEU A 533 -24.58 15.07 -6.43
CA LEU A 533 -24.13 13.87 -7.14
C LEU A 533 -24.43 12.56 -6.42
N ALA A 534 -24.82 12.60 -5.15
CA ALA A 534 -25.12 11.39 -4.38
C ALA A 534 -26.32 10.64 -5.00
N GLY A 535 -26.10 9.38 -5.40
CA GLY A 535 -27.14 8.56 -6.04
C GLY A 535 -27.51 9.01 -7.46
N VAL A 536 -26.72 9.89 -8.10
CA VAL A 536 -27.00 10.40 -9.44
C VAL A 536 -27.13 9.29 -10.48
N LEU A 537 -26.41 8.17 -10.32
CA LEU A 537 -26.44 7.05 -11.26
C LEU A 537 -27.78 6.28 -11.27
N ASP A 538 -28.62 6.47 -10.24
CA ASP A 538 -29.98 5.89 -10.19
C ASP A 538 -30.98 6.69 -11.05
N GLN A 539 -30.60 7.89 -11.49
CA GLN A 539 -31.41 8.71 -12.38
C GLN A 539 -31.35 8.19 -13.83
N PRO A 540 -32.37 8.48 -14.66
CA PRO A 540 -32.37 8.08 -16.06
C PRO A 540 -31.09 8.50 -16.78
N ARG A 541 -30.56 7.58 -17.60
CA ARG A 541 -29.36 7.85 -18.38
C ARG A 541 -29.70 8.44 -19.74
N VAL A 542 -28.86 9.35 -20.21
CA VAL A 542 -28.83 9.86 -21.58
C VAL A 542 -27.56 9.36 -22.25
N GLU A 543 -27.63 8.94 -23.51
CA GLU A 543 -26.47 8.50 -24.27
C GLU A 543 -26.25 9.45 -25.45
N GLU A 544 -25.02 9.94 -25.63
CA GLU A 544 -24.65 10.75 -26.78
C GLU A 544 -23.43 10.16 -27.47
N TRP A 545 -23.62 9.71 -28.70
CA TRP A 545 -22.59 9.03 -29.48
C TRP A 545 -21.90 10.00 -30.44
N SER A 546 -20.57 10.02 -30.41
CA SER A 546 -19.79 11.06 -31.10
C SER A 546 -19.59 10.79 -32.59
N GLY A 547 -19.70 9.52 -33.03
CA GLY A 547 -19.26 9.07 -34.35
C GLY A 547 -17.74 8.87 -34.49
N MET A 548 -16.93 9.32 -33.54
CA MET A 548 -15.49 9.05 -33.53
C MET A 548 -15.26 7.55 -33.32
N THR A 549 -14.49 6.94 -34.23
CA THR A 549 -14.12 5.53 -34.14
C THR A 549 -12.61 5.33 -33.96
N VAL A 550 -12.24 4.28 -33.22
CA VAL A 550 -10.84 3.85 -33.03
C VAL A 550 -10.68 2.36 -33.32
N ARG A 551 -9.47 1.96 -33.71
CA ARG A 551 -9.07 0.54 -33.77
C ARG A 551 -8.84 -0.03 -32.37
N ALA A 552 -8.87 -1.36 -32.23
CA ALA A 552 -8.73 -2.02 -30.93
C ALA A 552 -7.41 -1.70 -30.18
N MET A 553 -6.32 -1.43 -30.90
CA MET A 553 -5.00 -1.12 -30.34
C MET A 553 -4.63 0.38 -30.42
N GLU A 554 -5.55 1.23 -30.87
CA GLU A 554 -5.31 2.66 -30.99
C GLU A 554 -5.60 3.35 -29.64
N SER A 555 -4.62 4.08 -29.11
CA SER A 555 -4.77 4.81 -27.85
C SER A 555 -5.62 6.08 -28.03
N PRO A 556 -6.71 6.26 -27.29
CA PRO A 556 -7.53 7.48 -27.31
C PRO A 556 -7.03 8.55 -26.32
N GLU A 557 -5.83 8.40 -25.75
CA GLU A 557 -5.31 9.29 -24.69
C GLU A 557 -5.28 10.77 -25.06
N TRP A 558 -5.05 11.08 -26.34
CA TRP A 558 -5.01 12.46 -26.83
C TRP A 558 -6.41 13.06 -26.92
N MET A 559 -7.42 12.24 -27.27
CA MET A 559 -8.82 12.64 -27.17
C MET A 559 -9.17 12.94 -25.72
N GLU A 560 -8.79 12.06 -24.79
CA GLU A 560 -9.05 12.26 -23.36
C GLU A 560 -8.40 13.55 -22.84
N LEU A 561 -7.15 13.85 -23.26
CA LEU A 561 -6.51 15.12 -22.92
C LEU A 561 -7.30 16.32 -23.47
N PHE A 562 -7.68 16.29 -24.74
CA PHE A 562 -8.41 17.39 -25.36
C PHE A 562 -9.77 17.65 -24.69
N VAL A 563 -10.52 16.58 -24.43
CA VAL A 563 -11.81 16.66 -23.71
C VAL A 563 -11.59 17.19 -22.30
N SER A 564 -10.58 16.68 -21.59
CA SER A 564 -10.26 17.16 -20.24
C SER A 564 -9.88 18.64 -20.21
N CYS A 565 -9.16 19.15 -21.23
CA CYS A 565 -8.87 20.57 -21.37
C CYS A 565 -10.10 21.42 -21.75
N SER A 566 -11.08 20.81 -22.41
CA SER A 566 -12.29 21.51 -22.88
C SER A 566 -13.36 21.62 -21.80
N MET A 567 -13.34 20.74 -20.79
CA MET A 567 -14.33 20.72 -19.72
C MET A 567 -13.82 21.50 -18.48
N PRO A 568 -14.64 22.37 -17.86
CA PRO A 568 -14.25 23.04 -16.61
C PRO A 568 -13.88 22.07 -15.50
N SER A 569 -14.52 20.90 -15.46
CA SER A 569 -14.21 19.87 -14.48
C SER A 569 -12.98 19.03 -14.82
N GLY A 570 -12.50 19.09 -16.05
CA GLY A 570 -11.74 18.01 -16.66
C GLY A 570 -12.48 16.67 -16.63
N LEU A 571 -11.78 15.63 -17.08
CA LEU A 571 -12.20 14.24 -16.95
C LEU A 571 -11.64 13.67 -15.64
N ILE A 572 -12.54 13.30 -14.72
CA ILE A 572 -12.21 12.83 -13.37
C ILE A 572 -12.44 11.33 -13.29
N ARG A 573 -11.52 10.61 -12.65
CA ARG A 573 -11.58 9.15 -12.50
C ARG A 573 -12.78 8.72 -11.66
N MET A 574 -13.51 7.73 -12.17
CA MET A 574 -14.50 6.95 -11.42
C MET A 574 -13.85 5.68 -10.89
N LEU A 575 -14.22 5.33 -9.66
CA LEU A 575 -13.80 4.13 -8.94
C LEU A 575 -15.02 3.24 -8.77
N PHE A 576 -14.92 1.99 -9.20
CA PHE A 576 -15.99 1.01 -9.05
C PHE A 576 -15.45 -0.43 -8.96
N PRO A 577 -16.12 -1.33 -8.20
CA PRO A 577 -15.82 -2.76 -8.18
C PRO A 577 -16.35 -3.46 -9.44
N GLN A 578 -15.88 -4.68 -9.73
CA GLN A 578 -16.38 -5.48 -10.88
C GLN A 578 -17.90 -5.73 -10.80
N THR A 579 -18.45 -5.81 -9.58
CA THR A 579 -19.89 -6.00 -9.34
C THR A 579 -20.77 -4.84 -9.83
N ALA A 580 -20.20 -3.66 -10.08
CA ALA A 580 -20.91 -2.52 -10.64
C ALA A 580 -21.14 -2.62 -12.16
N LYS A 581 -20.44 -3.52 -12.85
CA LYS A 581 -20.58 -3.73 -14.29
C LYS A 581 -21.90 -4.42 -14.63
N GLY A 582 -22.63 -3.88 -15.59
CA GLY A 582 -23.92 -4.41 -16.03
C GLY A 582 -25.06 -4.23 -15.02
N THR A 583 -24.79 -3.57 -13.89
CA THR A 583 -25.77 -3.25 -12.84
C THR A 583 -25.98 -1.75 -12.78
N VAL A 584 -24.99 -1.02 -12.24
CA VAL A 584 -24.98 0.44 -12.14
C VAL A 584 -24.35 1.08 -13.37
N LEU A 585 -23.34 0.42 -13.94
CA LEU A 585 -22.65 0.85 -15.17
C LEU A 585 -22.95 -0.10 -16.34
N THR A 586 -22.46 0.23 -17.53
CA THR A 586 -22.53 -0.67 -18.69
C THR A 586 -21.83 -2.00 -18.43
N ALA A 587 -22.18 -3.04 -19.20
CA ALA A 587 -21.57 -4.37 -19.07
C ALA A 587 -20.06 -4.35 -19.40
N ASP A 588 -19.65 -3.48 -20.33
CA ASP A 588 -18.25 -3.19 -20.66
C ASP A 588 -18.00 -1.68 -20.51
N PRO A 589 -17.72 -1.18 -19.30
CA PRO A 589 -17.37 0.22 -19.11
C PRO A 589 -16.05 0.54 -19.80
N TYR A 590 -15.92 1.77 -20.29
CA TYR A 590 -14.67 2.21 -20.89
C TYR A 590 -13.53 2.15 -19.85
N PRO A 591 -12.36 1.52 -20.15
CA PRO A 591 -11.34 1.22 -19.15
C PRO A 591 -10.80 2.41 -18.34
N SER A 592 -10.71 3.62 -18.91
CA SER A 592 -10.25 4.79 -18.15
C SER A 592 -11.26 5.24 -17.11
N ALA A 593 -12.55 4.92 -17.32
CA ALA A 593 -13.65 5.19 -16.40
C ALA A 593 -13.69 6.65 -15.94
N THR A 594 -13.52 7.61 -16.84
CA THR A 594 -13.50 9.03 -16.47
C THR A 594 -14.80 9.76 -16.80
N ALA A 595 -15.13 10.77 -15.99
CA ALA A 595 -16.34 11.59 -16.13
C ALA A 595 -16.09 13.09 -16.01
N ALA A 596 -16.87 13.86 -16.76
CA ALA A 596 -17.06 15.29 -16.54
C ALA A 596 -18.25 15.51 -15.58
N VAL A 597 -18.22 16.60 -14.82
CA VAL A 597 -19.28 16.97 -13.87
C VAL A 597 -19.65 18.43 -14.00
N GLU A 598 -20.94 18.74 -13.96
CA GLU A 598 -21.43 20.11 -13.94
C GLU A 598 -22.80 20.18 -13.24
N LYS A 599 -22.96 21.08 -12.25
CA LYS A 599 -24.25 21.44 -11.62
C LYS A 599 -25.13 20.23 -11.19
N GLY A 600 -24.53 19.13 -10.74
CA GLY A 600 -25.23 17.92 -10.29
C GLY A 600 -25.46 16.87 -11.38
N ALA A 601 -25.02 17.11 -12.61
CA ALA A 601 -24.89 16.09 -13.65
C ALA A 601 -23.49 15.46 -13.66
N VAL A 602 -23.45 14.19 -14.05
CA VAL A 602 -22.22 13.45 -14.35
C VAL A 602 -22.33 12.84 -15.74
N THR A 603 -21.29 13.00 -16.56
CA THR A 603 -21.22 12.43 -17.91
C THR A 603 -19.90 11.70 -18.06
N TYR A 604 -19.96 10.36 -18.21
CA TYR A 604 -18.77 9.52 -18.32
C TYR A 604 -18.54 9.01 -19.73
N LEU A 605 -17.26 8.82 -20.08
CA LEU A 605 -16.86 8.26 -21.36
C LEU A 605 -17.34 6.82 -21.50
N ALA A 606 -17.89 6.51 -22.66
CA ALA A 606 -18.36 5.17 -23.03
C ALA A 606 -17.88 4.81 -24.43
N ARG A 607 -17.85 3.51 -24.72
CA ARG A 607 -17.59 2.99 -26.06
C ARG A 607 -18.55 1.87 -26.41
N ARG A 608 -18.82 1.70 -27.69
CA ARG A 608 -19.55 0.55 -28.24
C ARG A 608 -18.88 0.03 -29.50
N LEU A 609 -19.16 -1.22 -29.85
CA LEU A 609 -18.71 -1.76 -31.13
C LEU A 609 -19.43 -1.01 -32.26
N SER A 610 -18.67 -0.47 -33.21
CA SER A 610 -19.23 0.20 -34.38
C SER A 610 -19.79 -0.81 -35.37
N GLU A 611 -20.87 -0.43 -36.07
CA GLU A 611 -21.35 -1.16 -37.24
C GLU A 611 -20.36 -1.05 -38.42
N GLN A 612 -19.54 0.00 -38.42
CA GLN A 612 -18.48 0.22 -39.39
C GLN A 612 -17.28 -0.67 -39.08
N LYS A 613 -16.60 -1.12 -40.13
CA LYS A 613 -15.34 -1.86 -40.06
C LYS A 613 -14.28 -1.14 -40.86
N THR A 614 -13.01 -1.42 -40.59
CA THR A 614 -11.94 -0.98 -41.48
C THR A 614 -12.11 -1.60 -42.87
N PRO A 615 -11.49 -1.05 -43.92
CA PRO A 615 -11.45 -1.69 -45.24
C PRO A 615 -10.91 -3.13 -45.20
N GLU A 616 -10.04 -3.42 -44.23
CA GLU A 616 -9.46 -4.75 -43.98
C GLU A 616 -10.39 -5.69 -43.19
N GLY A 617 -11.55 -5.19 -42.73
CA GLY A 617 -12.55 -5.96 -41.99
C GLY A 617 -12.37 -5.97 -40.47
N ASP A 618 -11.45 -5.18 -39.93
CA ASP A 618 -11.20 -5.09 -38.49
C ASP A 618 -12.33 -4.34 -37.77
N ARG A 619 -12.51 -4.69 -36.49
CA ARG A 619 -13.50 -4.07 -35.61
C ARG A 619 -13.10 -2.65 -35.27
N LEU A 620 -14.09 -1.75 -35.29
CA LEU A 620 -13.96 -0.38 -34.79
C LEU A 620 -14.81 -0.19 -33.54
N TRP A 621 -14.34 0.67 -32.64
CA TRP A 621 -15.07 1.08 -31.45
C TRP A 621 -15.47 2.54 -31.59
N GLU A 622 -16.76 2.82 -31.48
CA GLU A 622 -17.29 4.18 -31.46
C GLU A 622 -17.28 4.72 -30.03
N PHE A 623 -16.73 5.93 -29.85
CA PHE A 623 -16.78 6.65 -28.59
C PHE A 623 -18.06 7.47 -28.45
N GLY A 624 -18.56 7.52 -27.24
CA GLY A 624 -19.67 8.36 -26.84
C GLY A 624 -19.59 8.63 -25.35
N VAL A 625 -20.70 9.10 -24.80
CA VAL A 625 -20.82 9.39 -23.38
C VAL A 625 -22.16 8.96 -22.84
N ILE A 626 -22.20 8.70 -21.54
CA ILE A 626 -23.43 8.42 -20.82
C ILE A 626 -23.55 9.43 -19.68
N GLY A 627 -24.64 10.20 -19.71
CA GLY A 627 -24.97 11.24 -18.75
C GLY A 627 -26.05 10.79 -17.76
N HIS A 628 -25.93 11.22 -16.51
CA HIS A 628 -26.95 11.08 -15.47
C HIS A 628 -27.09 12.39 -14.69
N GLY A 629 -28.29 12.63 -14.13
CA GLY A 629 -28.55 13.81 -13.31
C GLY A 629 -29.22 14.98 -14.04
N PRO A 630 -29.61 16.03 -13.32
CA PRO A 630 -30.23 17.22 -13.89
C PRO A 630 -29.27 17.96 -14.84
N GLY A 631 -29.68 18.16 -16.11
CA GLY A 631 -28.84 18.81 -17.13
C GLY A 631 -27.82 17.89 -17.81
N SER A 632 -27.95 16.57 -17.60
CA SER A 632 -27.06 15.58 -18.22
C SER A 632 -27.18 15.48 -19.74
N ASP A 633 -28.30 15.89 -20.32
CA ASP A 633 -28.50 16.03 -21.76
C ASP A 633 -27.58 17.11 -22.36
N GLU A 634 -27.56 18.31 -21.77
CA GLU A 634 -26.67 19.39 -22.20
C GLU A 634 -25.19 19.04 -21.99
N LEU A 635 -24.85 18.45 -20.83
CA LEU A 635 -23.48 18.04 -20.53
C LEU A 635 -23.01 16.90 -21.46
N ALA A 636 -23.87 15.91 -21.75
CA ALA A 636 -23.56 14.83 -22.68
C ALA A 636 -23.28 15.34 -24.10
N VAL A 637 -24.11 16.26 -24.62
CA VAL A 637 -23.87 16.91 -25.91
C VAL A 637 -22.53 17.67 -25.89
N THR A 638 -22.26 18.42 -24.84
CA THR A 638 -21.03 19.22 -24.70
C THR A 638 -19.77 18.36 -24.71
N VAL A 639 -19.76 17.25 -23.95
CA VAL A 639 -18.61 16.33 -23.94
C VAL A 639 -18.48 15.61 -25.29
N ALA A 640 -19.57 15.14 -25.89
CA ALA A 640 -19.55 14.50 -27.20
C ALA A 640 -19.07 15.47 -28.32
N ASP A 641 -19.41 16.76 -28.24
CA ASP A 641 -18.92 17.79 -29.16
C ASP A 641 -17.43 18.07 -29.00
N ALA A 642 -16.89 17.99 -27.78
CA ALA A 642 -15.45 18.05 -27.57
C ALA A 642 -14.73 16.86 -28.22
N ILE A 643 -15.29 15.64 -28.12
CA ILE A 643 -14.79 14.45 -28.82
C ILE A 643 -14.81 14.66 -30.33
N ARG A 644 -15.95 15.11 -30.89
CA ARG A 644 -16.09 15.40 -32.33
C ARG A 644 -15.11 16.47 -32.81
N THR A 645 -14.89 17.50 -32.01
CA THR A 645 -13.96 18.58 -32.33
C THR A 645 -12.53 18.09 -32.36
N TRP A 646 -12.12 17.28 -31.38
CA TRP A 646 -10.81 16.63 -31.41
C TRP A 646 -10.63 15.76 -32.65
N ASP A 647 -11.59 14.88 -32.92
CA ASP A 647 -11.54 13.94 -34.04
C ASP A 647 -11.39 14.65 -35.40
N ARG A 648 -12.18 15.71 -35.59
CA ARG A 648 -12.18 16.49 -36.84
C ARG A 648 -10.94 17.38 -37.02
N ASP A 649 -10.55 18.09 -35.97
CA ASP A 649 -9.63 19.23 -36.11
C ASP A 649 -8.22 18.96 -35.54
N TYR A 650 -8.08 18.02 -34.59
CA TYR A 650 -6.88 17.86 -33.75
C TYR A 650 -6.31 16.43 -33.69
N ARG A 651 -6.99 15.41 -34.21
CA ARG A 651 -6.55 14.00 -34.15
C ARG A 651 -5.18 13.76 -34.79
N SER A 652 -4.80 14.55 -35.79
CA SER A 652 -3.50 14.49 -36.46
C SER A 652 -2.48 15.51 -35.94
N ARG A 653 -2.80 16.24 -34.87
CA ARG A 653 -1.96 17.29 -34.29
C ARG A 653 -1.28 16.82 -33.01
N GLU A 654 -0.18 17.47 -32.67
CA GLU A 654 0.54 17.20 -31.43
C GLU A 654 0.22 18.27 -30.38
N ALA A 655 0.10 17.86 -29.12
CA ALA A 655 -0.02 18.78 -28.01
C ALA A 655 1.36 19.09 -27.40
N VAL A 656 1.66 20.37 -27.27
CA VAL A 656 2.87 20.90 -26.62
C VAL A 656 2.49 21.64 -25.34
N PHE A 657 3.33 21.47 -24.32
CA PHE A 657 3.14 22.06 -22.99
C PHE A 657 4.20 23.12 -22.75
N GLU A 658 3.79 24.26 -22.19
CA GLU A 658 4.69 25.31 -21.76
C GLU A 658 4.36 25.74 -20.33
N ILE A 659 5.40 25.92 -19.51
CA ILE A 659 5.26 26.44 -18.15
C ILE A 659 5.39 27.96 -18.20
N LEU A 660 4.35 28.64 -17.73
CA LEU A 660 4.26 30.09 -17.61
C LEU A 660 4.12 30.51 -16.13
N PRO A 661 4.59 31.71 -15.76
CA PRO A 661 4.27 32.29 -14.46
C PRO A 661 2.76 32.49 -14.29
N VAL A 662 2.23 32.27 -13.08
CA VAL A 662 0.80 32.49 -12.76
C VAL A 662 0.39 33.94 -13.03
N ASP A 663 1.23 34.89 -12.60
CA ASP A 663 1.04 36.33 -12.79
C ASP A 663 1.55 36.84 -14.16
N GLY A 664 1.76 35.92 -15.10
CA GLY A 664 2.16 36.25 -16.46
C GLY A 664 1.07 37.01 -17.23
N PRO A 665 1.41 37.62 -18.39
CA PRO A 665 0.45 38.30 -19.23
C PRO A 665 -0.69 37.36 -19.66
N ALA A 666 -1.86 37.93 -19.92
CA ALA A 666 -3.00 37.18 -20.41
C ALA A 666 -2.62 36.44 -21.70
N VAL A 667 -2.89 35.14 -21.73
CA VAL A 667 -2.72 34.32 -22.93
C VAL A 667 -3.94 34.54 -23.82
N GLU A 668 -3.70 34.85 -25.08
CA GLU A 668 -4.76 34.97 -26.08
C GLU A 668 -5.49 33.64 -26.25
N GLN A 669 -6.80 33.65 -25.98
CA GLN A 669 -7.66 32.49 -26.17
C GLN A 669 -7.94 32.29 -27.66
N ARG A 670 -7.54 31.13 -28.19
CA ARG A 670 -7.77 30.73 -29.58
C ARG A 670 -8.01 29.22 -29.67
N PRO A 671 -8.67 28.72 -30.72
CA PRO A 671 -8.93 27.29 -30.86
C PRO A 671 -7.65 26.45 -30.74
N GLY A 672 -7.68 25.39 -29.94
CA GLY A 672 -6.54 24.50 -29.71
C GLY A 672 -5.50 25.04 -28.73
N VAL A 673 -5.75 26.17 -28.07
CA VAL A 673 -4.94 26.68 -26.97
C VAL A 673 -5.75 26.62 -25.68
N PHE A 674 -5.22 25.90 -24.69
CA PHE A 674 -5.83 25.76 -23.37
C PHE A 674 -4.88 26.26 -22.30
N VAL A 675 -5.43 26.93 -21.30
CA VAL A 675 -4.69 27.49 -20.18
C VAL A 675 -5.14 26.77 -18.91
N LEU A 676 -4.22 26.06 -18.28
CA LEU A 676 -4.47 25.29 -17.07
C LEU A 676 -3.68 25.91 -15.92
N ASP A 677 -4.38 26.57 -15.00
CA ASP A 677 -3.75 27.18 -13.83
C ASP A 677 -3.61 26.15 -12.71
N THR A 678 -2.41 26.08 -12.13
CA THR A 678 -2.09 25.32 -10.91
C THR A 678 -1.71 26.30 -9.80
N PRO A 679 -1.59 25.86 -8.53
CA PRO A 679 -1.15 26.74 -7.45
C PRO A 679 0.25 27.37 -7.64
N LEU A 680 1.10 26.78 -8.50
CA LEU A 680 2.50 27.18 -8.67
C LEU A 680 2.81 27.79 -10.05
N ASN A 681 2.13 27.32 -11.09
CA ASN A 681 2.36 27.77 -12.46
C ASN A 681 1.12 27.62 -13.32
N ARG A 682 1.14 28.39 -14.42
CA ARG A 682 0.21 28.23 -15.53
C ARG A 682 0.81 27.28 -16.55
N ILE A 683 0.05 26.28 -16.99
CA ILE A 683 0.44 25.37 -18.05
C ILE A 683 -0.35 25.72 -19.31
N LEU A 684 0.37 26.10 -20.35
CA LEU A 684 -0.19 26.34 -21.67
C LEU A 684 -0.14 25.04 -22.46
N VAL A 685 -1.30 24.54 -22.90
CA VAL A 685 -1.42 23.39 -23.80
C VAL A 685 -1.78 23.90 -25.18
N THR A 686 -0.91 23.68 -26.16
CA THR A 686 -1.12 24.11 -27.56
C THR A 686 -1.14 22.90 -28.47
N TRP A 687 -2.22 22.77 -29.25
CA TRP A 687 -2.35 21.76 -30.29
C TRP A 687 -1.88 22.33 -31.63
N GLN A 688 -0.80 21.76 -32.19
CA GLN A 688 -0.14 22.24 -33.40
C GLN A 688 -0.01 21.20 -34.50
#